data_AF-A0A8K1CL78-F1
#
_entry.id   AF-A0A8K1CL78-F1
#
_cell.length_a   1.000
_cell.length_b   1.000
_cell.length_c   1.000
_cell.angle_alpha   90.00
_cell.angle_beta   90.00
_cell.angle_gamma   90.00
#
_symmetry.space_group_name_H-M   'P 1'
#
loop_
_entity.id
_entity.type
_entity.pdbx_description
1 polymer ?
#
loop_
_entity_poly.entity_id
_entity_poly.type
_entity_poly.pdbx_seq_one_letter_code
_entity_poly.pdbx_strand_id
1 'polypeptide(L)'
;MATGGRKSDARDAVQTTTATPHVKEEMNGSKDHVEGASNAGSAASGGGAVATKGVVKSKFCLNCQKDLTRTIRITCAECVHGKTAQPLIELCIECFGVGIELGGHKKTHKYTVSDCLAFPLVREHGAPVVDETTAVTNGAKDASSVVAVPSANEWTADEELLLLEAIEMFGMGNWKDIAEHVATKNEKKCETHYLGAYLSRTDLLPRFLDEPDSPDDVEMVDASVDLTSTSEQTTTTTTEASVLPERPSGSELAGYMPLRGDFDVEYENEAELILADMEFSEDDHPTERELKLKVIEIYNAKLDERARRKKFVVERGLLDYKKHQQSERRRPKDEREIIAQLRPFARFQSPKEHEEFVNGLITAMRLRKQILLLQEYRKNGVRTLAEAELYDVEKKKRETEQALQKQRESASYLYESARPYSGGRDRASRLASRGSEANGGDSVDDASRSRAAAFDIDGTPGSHLLTPKEKELCVKLKLLPKHYLVIKDALVRECYRLGYLTEQTAKDIVKIDVNKTGQIYEFFVNCGWVRKEASLTTVAVPTAKPAPSSTEAASTATDPASSASPSASTGSPLTPAKRKADELTPSASISTVEELMSILDEITAQRRVDVAHAKQQVAPDALRTQIQTTEAQFGPALDVIQRLNAPAPNGWSQLALAAEFKRASPSKGDIAVYLRLEDQAHMYASAGASMISVLTEPKWFKGSLEDMQTARATVETVQNRPAILRKDFIIDEYQLLEARAYGADCVLLIVAILTPEDLTKLIKATLALGMTPLVEVNSVEELHIAIDADARLIGVNNRDLRTFKLDLDTTVRIADAIRAKGIALGPQGVSLLALSGIHTRADVIKFEQCGAQGILVGESLMKSGDVKVMIRKLMEARRHSGEINELFPQPLAKICGITKVEYAEAALRSGANLIGLIFVEHSPRYLEIEQAKKIVDAVRAYGERTERILPKFLEIKGVESTLNVCEWYQRNASALRDACARTPLVVGVFANKSAAEINEIADKVGLDIVQLHGDEGFEICREINVPTVRVFHLPDHMNSDSVDAEGIFQHVKPGLANFLLLDTTVKGQQGGTGMTFDWKIAALFNQARLPCLMAGGLTAENVGKAIAIAQPLGVDVSSGVEVKGSPGVKDLDRVARFLKTVKDHLAVASLKIDEGDEGN
;
A
#
# COMPACT_ATOMS: atom_id res chain seq x y z
N MET A 1 -15.14 78.29 13.12
CA MET A 1 -15.42 78.21 14.57
C MET A 1 -14.90 76.86 15.04
N ALA A 2 -14.11 76.68 16.10
CA ALA A 2 -13.43 77.61 17.01
C ALA A 2 -12.18 76.86 17.56
N THR A 3 -10.96 77.29 17.25
CA THR A 3 -10.04 78.06 18.13
C THR A 3 -9.69 77.44 19.50
N GLY A 4 -8.48 76.85 19.55
CA GLY A 4 -7.60 76.73 20.72
C GLY A 4 -6.19 76.40 20.18
N GLY A 5 -5.13 77.13 20.54
CA GLY A 5 -3.84 76.95 19.85
C GLY A 5 -2.65 77.81 20.29
N ARG A 6 -1.63 77.87 19.41
CA ARG A 6 -0.23 78.33 19.62
C ARG A 6 0.59 77.33 20.47
N LYS A 7 1.86 77.01 20.20
CA LYS A 7 2.92 77.68 19.40
C LYS A 7 3.79 76.69 18.60
N SER A 8 4.51 77.22 17.60
CA SER A 8 5.77 76.68 17.03
C SER A 8 7.00 77.12 17.83
N ASP A 9 8.11 76.40 17.77
CA ASP A 9 9.47 76.96 17.85
C ASP A 9 10.53 75.98 17.30
N ALA A 10 11.73 76.49 16.98
CA ALA A 10 12.87 75.76 16.40
C ALA A 10 14.20 76.30 16.98
N ARG A 11 15.34 75.66 16.67
CA ARG A 11 16.72 75.90 17.18
C ARG A 11 16.95 75.24 18.56
N ASP A 12 18.15 74.81 18.95
CA ASP A 12 19.50 75.33 18.64
C ASP A 12 20.50 74.35 18.00
N ALA A 13 21.57 74.94 17.46
CA ALA A 13 22.76 74.26 16.98
C ALA A 13 23.99 74.74 17.77
N VAL A 14 24.95 73.85 18.04
CA VAL A 14 26.32 74.23 18.42
C VAL A 14 27.31 73.39 17.62
N GLN A 15 27.99 74.03 16.67
CA GLN A 15 29.29 73.57 16.17
C GLN A 15 30.37 74.01 17.15
N THR A 16 31.40 73.19 17.39
CA THR A 16 32.83 73.60 17.23
C THR A 16 33.81 72.45 17.49
N THR A 17 34.56 72.09 16.43
CA THR A 17 36.02 71.84 16.39
C THR A 17 36.78 71.23 17.59
N THR A 18 37.45 70.09 17.37
CA THR A 18 38.94 69.86 17.39
C THR A 18 39.19 68.34 17.32
N ALA A 19 39.85 67.72 16.32
CA ALA A 19 41.22 67.85 15.82
C ALA A 19 42.27 66.93 16.50
N THR A 20 42.58 65.79 15.85
CA THR A 20 43.91 65.10 15.76
C THR A 20 44.60 64.53 17.03
N PRO A 21 45.66 63.67 16.94
CA PRO A 21 46.14 62.80 15.83
C PRO A 21 46.59 61.36 16.25
N HIS A 22 47.15 60.64 15.26
CA HIS A 22 48.16 59.54 15.28
C HIS A 22 49.03 59.29 16.53
N VAL A 23 49.50 58.03 16.66
CA VAL A 23 50.91 57.51 16.60
C VAL A 23 50.78 55.97 16.43
N LYS A 24 51.22 55.34 15.31
CA LYS A 24 52.56 54.76 14.98
C LYS A 24 52.97 53.61 15.92
N GLU A 25 53.65 52.54 15.49
CA GLU A 25 54.78 52.38 14.53
C GLU A 25 54.49 51.25 13.49
N GLU A 26 54.86 51.32 12.21
CA GLU A 26 56.21 51.16 11.59
C GLU A 26 56.83 49.75 11.83
N MET A 27 57.49 49.04 10.91
CA MET A 27 57.84 49.19 9.47
C MET A 27 58.28 47.78 8.93
N ASN A 28 58.53 47.45 7.64
CA ASN A 28 58.57 48.16 6.35
C ASN A 28 58.45 47.18 5.14
N GLY A 29 58.04 47.67 3.96
CA GLY A 29 58.50 47.21 2.63
C GLY A 29 57.58 46.21 1.87
N SER A 30 56.87 46.55 0.79
CA SER A 30 57.32 47.01 -0.56
C SER A 30 58.26 46.02 -1.27
N LYS A 31 58.04 45.56 -2.51
CA LYS A 31 57.08 45.99 -3.56
C LYS A 31 56.92 44.95 -4.71
N ASP A 32 55.75 44.98 -5.34
CA ASP A 32 55.40 44.86 -6.77
C ASP A 32 56.01 43.80 -7.74
N HIS A 33 55.09 43.15 -8.51
CA HIS A 33 55.21 42.68 -9.92
C HIS A 33 56.22 41.55 -10.29
N VAL A 34 55.98 40.67 -11.28
CA VAL A 34 54.75 40.12 -11.93
C VAL A 34 55.16 38.82 -12.69
N GLU A 35 54.19 38.02 -13.16
CA GLU A 35 54.34 36.90 -14.13
C GLU A 35 55.05 35.59 -13.71
N GLY A 36 54.28 34.49 -13.73
CA GLY A 36 54.40 33.54 -14.84
C GLY A 36 55.29 32.29 -14.70
N ALA A 37 54.61 31.14 -14.56
CA ALA A 37 54.92 29.83 -15.18
C ALA A 37 55.51 28.66 -14.34
N SER A 38 54.79 27.53 -14.48
CA SER A 38 55.26 26.13 -14.63
C SER A 38 56.07 25.39 -13.53
N ASN A 39 55.35 24.42 -12.94
CA ASN A 39 55.69 22.99 -12.77
C ASN A 39 56.72 22.45 -11.74
N ALA A 40 56.27 21.31 -11.16
CA ALA A 40 56.99 20.16 -10.62
C ALA A 40 57.66 20.24 -9.22
N GLY A 41 57.22 19.35 -8.31
CA GLY A 41 57.81 19.14 -6.98
C GLY A 41 56.92 18.29 -6.06
N SER A 42 56.94 16.97 -6.22
CA SER A 42 56.05 16.01 -5.53
C SER A 42 56.45 15.70 -4.07
N ALA A 43 55.47 15.55 -3.18
CA ALA A 43 55.50 14.61 -2.04
C ALA A 43 54.06 14.26 -1.60
N ALA A 44 53.82 13.02 -1.16
CA ALA A 44 52.48 12.42 -1.07
C ALA A 44 51.96 12.19 0.37
N SER A 45 50.63 12.07 0.53
CA SER A 45 49.94 10.82 0.96
C SER A 45 48.50 11.06 1.48
N GLY A 46 47.63 10.05 1.33
CA GLY A 46 46.51 9.85 2.28
C GLY A 46 45.05 10.14 1.86
N GLY A 47 44.68 10.03 0.58
CA GLY A 47 43.27 10.17 0.16
C GLY A 47 42.48 8.85 0.21
N GLY A 48 41.48 8.74 1.09
CA GLY A 48 40.47 7.68 1.06
C GLY A 48 39.22 8.13 0.30
N ALA A 49 38.91 7.49 -0.83
CA ALA A 49 37.74 7.83 -1.64
C ALA A 49 36.44 7.23 -1.06
N VAL A 50 35.40 8.06 -0.95
CA VAL A 50 34.04 7.62 -0.59
C VAL A 50 33.28 7.29 -1.87
N ALA A 51 32.83 6.05 -2.02
CA ALA A 51 32.07 5.61 -3.18
C ALA A 51 30.65 6.23 -3.20
N THR A 52 30.28 6.86 -4.31
CA THR A 52 28.93 7.36 -4.58
C THR A 52 28.03 6.24 -5.07
N LYS A 53 27.00 5.88 -4.30
CA LYS A 53 26.05 4.81 -4.68
C LYS A 53 25.15 5.25 -5.84
N GLY A 54 25.09 4.43 -6.89
CA GLY A 54 24.17 4.60 -8.03
C GLY A 54 22.70 4.41 -7.64
N VAL A 55 21.81 5.16 -8.30
CA VAL A 55 20.36 5.13 -8.08
C VAL A 55 19.69 4.23 -9.13
N VAL A 56 19.02 3.16 -8.69
CA VAL A 56 18.24 2.28 -9.57
C VAL A 56 16.99 3.02 -10.08
N LYS A 57 16.79 3.01 -11.40
CA LYS A 57 15.57 3.57 -12.03
C LYS A 57 14.42 2.58 -11.88
N SER A 58 13.27 3.06 -11.40
CA SER A 58 12.04 2.26 -11.30
C SER A 58 11.48 1.87 -12.68
N LYS A 59 10.97 0.65 -12.80
CA LYS A 59 10.36 0.09 -14.01
C LYS A 59 8.96 -0.43 -13.68
N PHE A 60 8.03 -0.35 -14.63
CA PHE A 60 6.62 -0.68 -14.40
C PHE A 60 6.02 -1.43 -15.59
N CYS A 61 4.98 -2.23 -15.34
CA CYS A 61 4.21 -2.90 -16.37
C CYS A 61 3.44 -1.89 -17.22
N LEU A 62 3.71 -1.84 -18.51
CA LEU A 62 3.04 -0.91 -19.43
C LEU A 62 1.51 -1.08 -19.47
N ASN A 63 0.98 -2.27 -19.13
CA ASN A 63 -0.46 -2.54 -19.13
C ASN A 63 -1.14 -2.33 -17.77
N CYS A 64 -0.58 -2.87 -16.67
CA CYS A 64 -1.23 -2.84 -15.34
C CYS A 64 -0.52 -1.97 -14.30
N GLN A 65 0.55 -1.26 -14.68
CA GLN A 65 1.38 -0.39 -13.83
C GLN A 65 1.94 -1.04 -12.54
N LYS A 66 1.88 -2.38 -12.43
CA LYS A 66 2.59 -3.17 -11.42
C LYS A 66 4.07 -2.84 -11.46
N ASP A 67 4.67 -2.59 -10.31
CA ASP A 67 6.11 -2.33 -10.17
C ASP A 67 6.91 -3.57 -10.63
N LEU A 68 7.81 -3.35 -11.59
CA LEU A 68 8.70 -4.32 -12.21
C LEU A 68 10.18 -4.04 -11.91
N THR A 69 10.46 -3.10 -11.01
CA THR A 69 11.82 -2.68 -10.62
C THR A 69 12.63 -3.82 -9.98
N ARG A 70 11.95 -4.80 -9.38
CA ARG A 70 12.54 -5.97 -8.69
C ARG A 70 11.81 -7.29 -8.98
N THR A 71 11.18 -7.40 -10.15
CA THR A 71 10.47 -8.63 -10.56
C THR A 71 10.61 -8.86 -12.05
N ILE A 72 10.49 -10.11 -12.49
CA ILE A 72 10.58 -10.49 -13.90
C ILE A 72 9.61 -9.69 -14.76
N ARG A 73 10.14 -9.09 -15.83
CA ARG A 73 9.42 -8.30 -16.82
C ARG A 73 9.70 -8.79 -18.24
N ILE A 74 8.76 -8.53 -19.14
CA ILE A 74 8.76 -9.02 -20.51
C ILE A 74 8.93 -7.84 -21.46
N THR A 75 10.08 -7.76 -22.10
CA THR A 75 10.45 -6.62 -22.95
C THR A 75 10.25 -6.99 -24.43
N CYS A 76 9.38 -6.31 -25.19
CA CYS A 76 9.15 -6.67 -26.61
C CYS A 76 10.36 -6.32 -27.50
N ALA A 77 11.01 -7.31 -28.10
CA ALA A 77 12.24 -7.14 -28.86
C ALA A 77 12.05 -6.47 -30.25
N GLU A 78 10.85 -6.49 -30.81
CA GLU A 78 10.57 -5.94 -32.16
C GLU A 78 10.10 -4.47 -32.15
N CYS A 79 9.66 -3.96 -31.01
CA CYS A 79 9.17 -2.58 -30.89
C CYS A 79 10.34 -1.61 -30.65
N VAL A 80 10.96 -1.17 -31.75
CA VAL A 80 12.08 -0.21 -31.77
C VAL A 80 11.60 1.23 -31.88
N HIS A 81 12.28 2.17 -31.20
CA HIS A 81 11.99 3.61 -31.30
C HIS A 81 13.27 4.45 -31.44
N GLY A 82 13.65 4.78 -32.69
CA GLY A 82 14.75 5.71 -32.97
C GLY A 82 16.16 5.20 -32.60
N LYS A 83 17.15 6.12 -32.59
CA LYS A 83 18.59 5.82 -32.51
C LYS A 83 19.12 5.50 -31.09
N THR A 84 18.33 4.87 -30.23
CA THR A 84 18.78 4.41 -28.90
C THR A 84 18.26 3.01 -28.60
N ALA A 85 19.17 2.09 -28.31
CA ALA A 85 18.92 0.65 -28.32
C ALA A 85 18.31 0.10 -27.02
N GLN A 86 17.06 0.47 -26.70
CA GLN A 86 16.25 -0.24 -25.71
C GLN A 86 14.80 -0.43 -26.20
N PRO A 87 14.17 -1.59 -26.00
CA PRO A 87 12.80 -1.82 -26.45
C PRO A 87 11.77 -1.29 -25.45
N LEU A 88 10.67 -0.72 -25.97
CA LEU A 88 9.85 0.23 -25.22
C LEU A 88 8.65 -0.37 -24.46
N ILE A 89 8.47 -1.69 -24.52
CA ILE A 89 7.26 -2.36 -23.99
C ILE A 89 7.67 -3.43 -22.99
N GLU A 90 7.66 -3.06 -21.71
CA GLU A 90 7.89 -3.96 -20.57
C GLU A 90 6.54 -4.35 -19.95
N LEU A 91 6.15 -5.62 -20.04
CA LEU A 91 4.93 -6.17 -19.43
C LEU A 91 5.26 -6.99 -18.17
N CYS A 92 4.35 -7.04 -17.21
CA CYS A 92 4.40 -8.06 -16.16
C CYS A 92 4.05 -9.43 -16.74
N ILE A 93 4.48 -10.47 -16.02
CA ILE A 93 4.21 -11.88 -16.35
C ILE A 93 2.70 -12.13 -16.60
N GLU A 94 1.81 -11.52 -15.81
CA GLU A 94 0.36 -11.71 -15.95
C GLU A 94 -0.18 -11.07 -17.25
N CYS A 95 0.22 -9.84 -17.56
CA CYS A 95 -0.26 -9.11 -18.74
C CYS A 95 0.28 -9.72 -20.04
N PHE A 96 1.55 -10.16 -20.04
CA PHE A 96 2.09 -10.94 -21.14
C PHE A 96 1.39 -12.29 -21.26
N GLY A 97 1.17 -12.98 -20.14
CA GLY A 97 0.44 -14.25 -20.07
C GLY A 97 -0.98 -14.19 -20.67
N VAL A 98 -1.66 -13.05 -20.58
CA VAL A 98 -2.98 -12.83 -21.20
C VAL A 98 -2.88 -12.53 -22.71
N GLY A 99 -1.72 -12.09 -23.21
CA GLY A 99 -1.48 -11.82 -24.63
C GLY A 99 -1.88 -10.41 -25.06
N ILE A 100 -1.58 -9.42 -24.21
CA ILE A 100 -1.91 -8.01 -24.39
C ILE A 100 -1.23 -7.39 -25.63
N GLU A 101 -2.03 -6.75 -26.49
CA GLU A 101 -1.59 -5.95 -27.64
C GLU A 101 -1.73 -4.44 -27.30
N LEU A 102 -0.73 -3.62 -27.65
CA LEU A 102 -0.66 -2.20 -27.25
C LEU A 102 -0.22 -1.32 -28.43
N GLY A 103 -1.18 -0.73 -29.13
CA GLY A 103 -0.92 0.08 -30.33
C GLY A 103 -0.28 -0.75 -31.45
N GLY A 104 0.92 -0.36 -31.90
CA GLY A 104 1.69 -1.10 -32.92
C GLY A 104 2.29 -2.43 -32.43
N HIS A 105 2.16 -2.75 -31.14
CA HIS A 105 2.65 -3.98 -30.53
C HIS A 105 1.69 -5.15 -30.70
N LYS A 106 2.18 -6.26 -31.24
CA LYS A 106 1.43 -7.51 -31.39
C LYS A 106 1.93 -8.60 -30.46
N LYS A 107 1.01 -9.42 -29.95
CA LYS A 107 1.29 -10.62 -29.15
C LYS A 107 2.16 -11.65 -29.89
N THR A 108 2.32 -11.48 -31.20
CA THR A 108 3.13 -12.29 -32.11
C THR A 108 4.57 -11.79 -32.30
N HIS A 109 4.93 -10.63 -31.75
CA HIS A 109 6.32 -10.13 -31.80
C HIS A 109 7.26 -11.07 -31.01
N LYS A 110 8.57 -11.01 -31.28
CA LYS A 110 9.59 -11.54 -30.36
C LYS A 110 9.65 -10.71 -29.07
N TYR A 111 9.96 -11.37 -27.96
CA TYR A 111 10.13 -10.78 -26.64
C TYR A 111 11.42 -11.26 -25.99
N THR A 112 12.06 -10.39 -25.22
CA THR A 112 13.16 -10.69 -24.31
C THR A 112 12.62 -10.75 -22.89
N VAL A 113 12.88 -11.83 -22.17
CA VAL A 113 12.61 -11.88 -20.73
C VAL A 113 13.71 -11.11 -20.02
N SER A 114 13.35 -10.12 -19.23
CA SER A 114 14.29 -9.32 -18.43
C SER A 114 13.90 -9.47 -16.96
N ASP A 115 14.61 -10.32 -16.24
CA ASP A 115 14.57 -10.37 -14.78
C ASP A 115 15.77 -9.61 -14.22
N CYS A 116 15.74 -9.36 -12.92
CA CYS A 116 16.94 -9.13 -12.12
C CYS A 116 17.83 -10.41 -12.04
N LEU A 117 17.51 -11.49 -12.77
CA LEU A 117 18.37 -12.66 -12.99
C LEU A 117 18.38 -13.14 -14.46
N ALA A 118 17.99 -12.31 -15.44
CA ALA A 118 17.96 -12.74 -16.85
C ALA A 118 19.26 -12.42 -17.60
N PHE A 119 19.99 -13.50 -17.90
CA PHE A 119 21.15 -13.54 -18.78
C PHE A 119 20.68 -14.06 -20.16
N PRO A 120 21.12 -13.51 -21.30
CA PRO A 120 20.86 -14.12 -22.60
C PRO A 120 21.74 -15.38 -22.76
N LEU A 121 21.14 -16.56 -22.59
CA LEU A 121 21.84 -17.86 -22.74
C LEU A 121 21.95 -18.36 -24.20
N VAL A 122 21.41 -17.61 -25.17
CA VAL A 122 21.44 -17.97 -26.59
C VAL A 122 22.23 -16.94 -27.38
N ARG A 123 23.32 -17.36 -28.02
CA ARG A 123 23.96 -16.59 -29.10
C ARG A 123 23.02 -16.57 -30.30
N GLU A 124 22.64 -15.39 -30.78
CA GLU A 124 22.24 -15.29 -32.19
C GLU A 124 23.47 -15.61 -33.06
N HIS A 125 23.36 -16.66 -33.88
CA HIS A 125 24.40 -17.03 -34.82
C HIS A 125 24.43 -16.01 -35.98
N GLY A 126 25.46 -15.15 -35.99
CA GLY A 126 25.88 -14.45 -37.21
C GLY A 126 26.13 -12.94 -37.09
N ALA A 127 27.25 -12.56 -36.49
CA ALA A 127 27.92 -11.28 -36.77
C ALA A 127 29.45 -11.47 -36.67
N PRO A 128 30.25 -10.91 -37.59
CA PRO A 128 31.68 -11.23 -37.68
C PRO A 128 32.50 -10.54 -36.59
N VAL A 129 33.52 -11.26 -36.09
CA VAL A 129 34.58 -10.69 -35.25
C VAL A 129 35.42 -9.74 -36.11
N VAL A 130 35.50 -8.48 -35.71
CA VAL A 130 36.49 -7.55 -36.27
C VAL A 130 37.74 -7.63 -35.40
N ASP A 131 38.80 -8.18 -35.99
CA ASP A 131 40.12 -8.28 -35.39
C ASP A 131 40.89 -6.96 -35.63
N GLU A 132 41.32 -6.29 -34.56
CA GLU A 132 42.27 -5.17 -34.65
C GLU A 132 43.52 -5.46 -33.80
N THR A 133 44.42 -6.23 -34.40
CA THR A 133 45.84 -6.13 -34.10
C THR A 133 46.52 -5.21 -35.13
N THR A 134 47.10 -4.08 -34.71
CA THR A 134 48.49 -3.66 -35.05
C THR A 134 48.87 -2.26 -34.53
N ALA A 135 49.77 -2.24 -33.53
CA ALA A 135 50.80 -1.20 -33.27
C ALA A 135 51.56 -1.57 -31.97
N VAL A 136 52.25 -2.71 -31.94
CA VAL A 136 53.71 -2.79 -32.20
C VAL A 136 54.57 -1.92 -31.27
N THR A 137 55.19 -2.55 -30.26
CA THR A 137 56.66 -2.56 -30.12
C THR A 137 57.16 -3.86 -29.48
N ASN A 138 58.20 -4.42 -30.10
CA ASN A 138 58.91 -5.68 -29.84
C ASN A 138 59.41 -5.92 -28.40
N GLY A 139 59.59 -7.20 -28.03
CA GLY A 139 60.40 -7.59 -26.86
C GLY A 139 60.29 -9.06 -26.42
N ALA A 140 60.75 -10.01 -27.24
CA ALA A 140 60.65 -11.45 -26.92
C ALA A 140 61.72 -11.93 -25.90
N LYS A 141 61.37 -12.89 -25.01
CA LYS A 141 61.89 -14.28 -25.07
C LYS A 141 61.50 -15.21 -23.90
N ASP A 142 61.34 -16.48 -24.27
CA ASP A 142 61.68 -17.73 -23.55
C ASP A 142 61.05 -18.09 -22.18
N ALA A 143 59.99 -18.91 -22.30
CA ALA A 143 59.94 -20.32 -21.90
C ALA A 143 60.05 -20.81 -20.42
N SER A 144 59.07 -21.66 -20.11
CA SER A 144 59.13 -22.87 -19.26
C SER A 144 58.71 -22.78 -17.78
N SER A 145 57.51 -23.33 -17.53
CA SER A 145 57.15 -24.20 -16.40
C SER A 145 57.76 -23.93 -15.02
N VAL A 146 56.97 -23.33 -14.14
CA VAL A 146 56.97 -23.67 -12.71
C VAL A 146 55.55 -24.07 -12.32
N VAL A 147 55.42 -25.24 -11.69
CA VAL A 147 54.16 -25.67 -11.07
C VAL A 147 53.87 -24.73 -9.89
N ALA A 148 52.96 -23.81 -10.09
CA ALA A 148 52.45 -22.95 -9.03
C ALA A 148 51.15 -23.54 -8.47
N VAL A 149 51.15 -23.72 -7.15
CA VAL A 149 49.97 -23.92 -6.29
C VAL A 149 48.80 -23.07 -6.81
N PRO A 150 47.55 -23.58 -6.89
CA PRO A 150 46.41 -22.74 -7.25
C PRO A 150 46.34 -21.57 -6.27
N SER A 151 46.71 -20.39 -6.75
CA SER A 151 46.81 -19.20 -5.93
C SER A 151 45.45 -18.88 -5.33
N ALA A 152 45.44 -18.54 -4.03
CA ALA A 152 44.24 -18.22 -3.26
C ALA A 152 43.16 -17.52 -4.09
N ASN A 153 41.93 -18.05 -4.05
CA ASN A 153 40.77 -17.49 -4.73
C ASN A 153 40.77 -15.97 -4.59
N GLU A 154 40.89 -15.28 -5.73
CA GLU A 154 41.02 -13.82 -5.75
C GLU A 154 39.74 -13.11 -5.27
N TRP A 155 38.67 -13.88 -5.04
CA TRP A 155 37.33 -13.44 -4.66
C TRP A 155 36.96 -13.97 -3.26
N THR A 156 36.46 -13.05 -2.43
CA THR A 156 35.87 -13.31 -1.13
C THR A 156 34.37 -13.55 -1.24
N ALA A 157 33.76 -14.21 -0.24
CA ALA A 157 32.31 -14.49 -0.24
C ALA A 157 31.46 -13.21 -0.29
N ASP A 158 31.96 -12.11 0.28
CA ASP A 158 31.29 -10.80 0.26
C ASP A 158 31.36 -10.19 -1.15
N GLU A 159 32.49 -10.31 -1.86
CA GLU A 159 32.63 -9.89 -3.26
C GLU A 159 31.80 -10.75 -4.23
N GLU A 160 31.64 -12.05 -3.96
CA GLU A 160 30.73 -12.94 -4.71
C GLU A 160 29.27 -12.52 -4.53
N LEU A 161 28.87 -12.23 -3.29
CA LEU A 161 27.51 -11.77 -3.01
C LEU A 161 27.25 -10.38 -3.63
N LEU A 162 28.20 -9.45 -3.51
CA LEU A 162 28.14 -8.14 -4.18
C LEU A 162 28.13 -8.26 -5.71
N LEU A 163 28.83 -9.25 -6.30
CA LEU A 163 28.78 -9.49 -7.74
C LEU A 163 27.39 -9.96 -8.16
N LEU A 164 26.81 -10.92 -7.43
CA LEU A 164 25.47 -11.44 -7.71
C LEU A 164 24.35 -10.41 -7.42
N GLU A 165 24.52 -9.54 -6.41
CA GLU A 165 23.62 -8.41 -6.12
C GLU A 165 23.77 -7.30 -7.17
N ALA A 166 24.99 -6.98 -7.60
CA ALA A 166 25.24 -5.99 -8.63
C ALA A 166 24.68 -6.43 -10.00
N ILE A 167 24.88 -7.69 -10.39
CA ILE A 167 24.27 -8.21 -11.62
C ILE A 167 22.73 -8.19 -11.50
N GLU A 168 22.17 -8.40 -10.31
CA GLU A 168 20.73 -8.28 -10.05
C GLU A 168 20.22 -6.84 -10.18
N MET A 169 20.98 -5.87 -9.70
CA MET A 169 20.63 -4.44 -9.74
C MET A 169 20.82 -3.79 -11.12
N PHE A 170 21.87 -4.17 -11.86
CA PHE A 170 22.31 -3.46 -13.08
C PHE A 170 22.18 -4.28 -14.37
N GLY A 171 21.99 -5.60 -14.28
CA GLY A 171 21.85 -6.53 -15.40
C GLY A 171 23.20 -7.01 -15.97
N MET A 172 23.25 -8.27 -16.41
CA MET A 172 24.45 -8.85 -17.04
C MET A 172 24.86 -8.04 -18.29
N GLY A 173 26.17 -7.88 -18.50
CA GLY A 173 26.73 -7.12 -19.62
C GLY A 173 26.94 -5.64 -19.28
N ASN A 174 26.26 -5.12 -18.25
CA ASN A 174 26.57 -3.79 -17.70
C ASN A 174 27.74 -3.86 -16.70
N TRP A 175 28.85 -4.46 -17.14
CA TRP A 175 29.97 -4.85 -16.29
C TRP A 175 30.67 -3.68 -15.61
N LYS A 176 30.57 -2.48 -16.21
CA LYS A 176 31.04 -1.23 -15.61
C LYS A 176 30.27 -0.89 -14.32
N ASP A 177 28.95 -0.76 -14.38
CA ASP A 177 28.13 -0.45 -13.20
C ASP A 177 28.21 -1.59 -12.16
N ILE A 178 28.32 -2.84 -12.62
CA ILE A 178 28.55 -4.00 -11.77
C ILE A 178 29.88 -3.89 -11.01
N ALA A 179 30.97 -3.53 -11.69
CA ALA A 179 32.28 -3.35 -11.08
C ALA A 179 32.33 -2.15 -10.12
N GLU A 180 31.63 -1.06 -10.44
CA GLU A 180 31.49 0.09 -9.52
C GLU A 180 30.75 -0.31 -8.23
N HIS A 181 29.80 -1.25 -8.29
CA HIS A 181 29.10 -1.77 -7.11
C HIS A 181 29.92 -2.79 -6.30
N VAL A 182 30.62 -3.72 -6.97
CA VAL A 182 31.59 -4.62 -6.31
C VAL A 182 32.75 -3.83 -5.69
N ALA A 183 33.09 -2.69 -6.28
CA ALA A 183 34.09 -1.69 -5.88
C ALA A 183 35.56 -2.17 -5.79
N THR A 184 35.82 -3.45 -5.54
CA THR A 184 37.18 -4.03 -5.41
C THR A 184 37.72 -4.65 -6.70
N LYS A 185 36.84 -4.92 -7.68
CA LYS A 185 37.16 -5.56 -8.95
C LYS A 185 36.75 -4.65 -10.12
N ASN A 186 37.41 -4.80 -11.26
CA ASN A 186 37.07 -4.05 -12.47
C ASN A 186 36.13 -4.85 -13.39
N GLU A 187 35.51 -4.16 -14.34
CA GLU A 187 34.55 -4.69 -15.32
C GLU A 187 34.99 -6.03 -15.93
N LYS A 188 36.21 -6.08 -16.47
CA LYS A 188 36.76 -7.28 -17.09
C LYS A 188 36.99 -8.43 -16.11
N LYS A 189 37.34 -8.15 -14.84
CA LYS A 189 37.46 -9.18 -13.79
C LYS A 189 36.09 -9.70 -13.38
N CYS A 190 35.09 -8.83 -13.20
CA CYS A 190 33.71 -9.22 -12.90
C CYS A 190 33.13 -10.11 -14.00
N GLU A 191 33.28 -9.70 -15.26
CA GLU A 191 32.86 -10.48 -16.43
C GLU A 191 33.56 -11.84 -16.51
N THR A 192 34.89 -11.85 -16.47
CA THR A 192 35.68 -13.08 -16.61
C THR A 192 35.40 -14.06 -15.47
N HIS A 193 35.27 -13.56 -14.24
CA HIS A 193 34.92 -14.38 -13.09
C HIS A 193 33.49 -14.91 -13.18
N TYR A 194 32.52 -14.07 -13.59
CA TYR A 194 31.14 -14.52 -13.74
C TYR A 194 31.01 -15.63 -14.80
N LEU A 195 31.54 -15.39 -16.01
CA LEU A 195 31.54 -16.39 -17.09
C LEU A 195 32.31 -17.65 -16.69
N GLY A 196 33.48 -17.47 -16.05
CA GLY A 196 34.34 -18.54 -15.57
C GLY A 196 33.69 -19.43 -14.52
N ALA A 197 33.18 -18.85 -13.43
CA ALA A 197 32.70 -19.58 -12.27
C ALA A 197 31.23 -20.07 -12.39
N TYR A 198 30.36 -19.31 -13.07
CA TYR A 198 28.90 -19.58 -13.05
C TYR A 198 28.32 -20.10 -14.37
N LEU A 199 28.97 -19.87 -15.52
CA LEU A 199 28.44 -20.28 -16.84
C LEU A 199 29.30 -21.32 -17.59
N SER A 200 30.59 -21.44 -17.28
CA SER A 200 31.52 -22.28 -18.05
C SER A 200 31.97 -23.59 -17.37
N ARG A 201 31.59 -23.81 -16.10
CA ARG A 201 31.88 -25.05 -15.37
C ARG A 201 30.70 -26.00 -15.38
N THR A 202 30.93 -27.25 -15.75
CA THR A 202 29.95 -28.35 -15.65
C THR A 202 30.24 -29.30 -14.47
N ASP A 203 31.32 -29.05 -13.74
CA ASP A 203 32.08 -30.07 -13.01
C ASP A 203 32.46 -29.70 -11.56
N LEU A 204 32.24 -28.44 -11.13
CA LEU A 204 32.62 -27.95 -9.80
C LEU A 204 31.57 -27.01 -9.16
N LEU A 205 30.31 -27.46 -9.15
CA LEU A 205 29.36 -26.95 -8.15
C LEU A 205 29.80 -27.44 -6.76
N PRO A 206 29.84 -26.59 -5.72
CA PRO A 206 29.99 -27.06 -4.35
C PRO A 206 28.84 -28.01 -4.03
N ARG A 207 29.13 -29.21 -3.51
CA ARG A 207 28.09 -30.12 -3.00
C ARG A 207 27.22 -29.34 -2.02
N PHE A 208 25.90 -29.36 -2.25
CA PHE A 208 24.97 -28.77 -1.30
C PHE A 208 24.97 -29.62 -0.03
N LEU A 209 24.88 -28.99 1.15
CA LEU A 209 25.02 -29.68 2.44
C LEU A 209 23.88 -30.69 2.73
N ASP A 210 22.81 -30.63 1.95
CA ASP A 210 21.65 -31.53 2.01
C ASP A 210 21.67 -32.62 0.91
N GLU A 211 22.69 -32.69 0.04
CA GLU A 211 22.79 -33.74 -0.99
C GLU A 211 23.44 -35.03 -0.43
N PRO A 212 22.82 -36.22 -0.62
CA PRO A 212 23.42 -37.48 -0.20
C PRO A 212 24.68 -37.79 -1.02
N ASP A 213 25.64 -38.48 -0.39
CA ASP A 213 26.99 -38.74 -0.94
C ASP A 213 27.05 -39.59 -2.23
N SER A 214 25.93 -40.18 -2.64
CA SER A 214 25.81 -41.27 -3.63
C SER A 214 24.74 -40.95 -4.70
N PRO A 215 25.05 -41.05 -6.00
CA PRO A 215 24.05 -40.97 -7.07
C PRO A 215 23.09 -42.18 -7.15
N ASP A 216 23.40 -43.29 -6.48
CA ASP A 216 22.70 -44.57 -6.68
C ASP A 216 21.35 -44.69 -5.93
N ASP A 217 21.00 -43.73 -5.06
CA ASP A 217 19.76 -43.73 -4.26
C ASP A 217 18.57 -43.03 -4.93
N VAL A 218 18.68 -42.64 -6.20
CA VAL A 218 17.59 -42.01 -6.97
C VAL A 218 17.26 -42.87 -8.20
N GLU A 219 16.33 -43.82 -8.05
CA GLU A 219 15.82 -44.63 -9.17
C GLU A 219 15.14 -43.75 -10.24
N MET A 220 15.90 -43.44 -11.29
CA MET A 220 15.43 -42.81 -12.52
C MET A 220 14.84 -43.88 -13.45
N VAL A 221 13.51 -43.97 -13.53
CA VAL A 221 12.83 -44.69 -14.63
C VAL A 221 12.75 -43.79 -15.85
N ASP A 222 13.72 -44.01 -16.75
CA ASP A 222 13.89 -43.31 -18.02
C ASP A 222 12.87 -43.76 -19.09
N ALA A 223 12.49 -42.86 -19.99
CA ALA A 223 11.52 -43.13 -21.06
C ALA A 223 11.65 -42.17 -22.26
N SER A 224 12.84 -42.11 -22.86
CA SER A 224 13.01 -41.60 -24.23
C SER A 224 12.40 -42.56 -25.25
N VAL A 225 11.41 -42.13 -26.06
CA VAL A 225 11.12 -42.76 -27.36
C VAL A 225 10.84 -41.70 -28.42
N ASP A 226 11.49 -41.89 -29.56
CA ASP A 226 11.57 -40.99 -30.69
C ASP A 226 10.29 -40.96 -31.55
N LEU A 227 10.07 -39.86 -32.27
CA LEU A 227 8.98 -39.70 -33.24
C LEU A 227 9.58 -39.42 -34.63
N THR A 228 9.65 -40.43 -35.49
CA THR A 228 9.31 -40.37 -36.94
C THR A 228 9.78 -41.62 -37.70
N SER A 229 8.85 -42.32 -38.38
CA SER A 229 8.96 -42.69 -39.81
C SER A 229 7.82 -43.62 -40.30
N THR A 230 7.01 -43.06 -41.20
CA THR A 230 6.42 -43.63 -42.42
C THR A 230 6.02 -45.12 -42.57
N SER A 231 4.75 -45.26 -42.99
CA SER A 231 4.21 -46.12 -44.06
C SER A 231 4.17 -47.66 -43.94
N GLU A 232 2.93 -48.15 -43.92
CA GLU A 232 2.40 -49.25 -44.76
C GLU A 232 3.13 -50.62 -44.77
N GLN A 233 2.49 -51.65 -44.18
CA GLN A 233 1.99 -52.80 -44.96
C GLN A 233 1.00 -53.71 -44.20
N THR A 234 -0.25 -53.71 -44.68
CA THR A 234 -0.98 -54.87 -45.21
C THR A 234 -1.04 -56.20 -44.40
N THR A 235 -2.25 -56.46 -43.89
CA THR A 235 -2.98 -57.76 -43.84
C THR A 235 -2.77 -58.85 -42.76
N THR A 236 -3.95 -59.19 -42.19
CA THR A 236 -4.55 -60.53 -41.94
C THR A 236 -4.46 -61.26 -40.59
N THR A 237 -5.67 -61.66 -40.15
CA THR A 237 -6.07 -62.82 -39.34
C THR A 237 -5.74 -62.88 -37.84
N THR A 238 -6.71 -62.39 -37.06
CA THR A 238 -7.37 -63.08 -35.92
C THR A 238 -6.76 -64.38 -35.35
N THR A 239 -6.38 -64.36 -34.06
CA THR A 239 -7.06 -65.09 -32.97
C THR A 239 -6.68 -64.58 -31.56
N GLU A 240 -7.71 -64.42 -30.73
CA GLU A 240 -7.81 -64.55 -29.25
C GLU A 240 -6.72 -64.04 -28.27
N ALA A 241 -7.13 -62.98 -27.54
CA ALA A 241 -7.24 -62.89 -26.06
C ALA A 241 -6.02 -62.63 -25.13
N SER A 242 -6.23 -61.61 -24.25
CA SER A 242 -5.76 -61.52 -22.85
C SER A 242 -4.23 -61.34 -22.61
N VAL A 243 -3.69 -60.25 -22.03
CA VAL A 243 -4.23 -59.12 -21.24
C VAL A 243 -3.50 -57.83 -21.66
N LEU A 244 -4.20 -56.68 -21.73
CA LEU A 244 -3.58 -55.36 -21.87
C LEU A 244 -3.48 -54.66 -20.50
N PRO A 245 -2.46 -53.80 -20.25
CA PRO A 245 -2.42 -52.96 -19.06
C PRO A 245 -3.64 -52.06 -18.96
N GLU A 246 -4.12 -51.79 -17.74
CA GLU A 246 -5.26 -50.91 -17.51
C GLU A 246 -5.00 -49.53 -18.13
N ARG A 247 -5.87 -49.12 -19.06
CA ARG A 247 -5.82 -47.77 -19.63
C ARG A 247 -6.31 -46.77 -18.56
N PRO A 248 -5.66 -45.61 -18.39
CA PRO A 248 -6.19 -44.56 -17.54
C PRO A 248 -7.60 -44.19 -17.99
N SER A 249 -8.53 -44.14 -17.04
CA SER A 249 -9.91 -43.77 -17.35
C SER A 249 -9.99 -42.32 -17.82
N GLY A 250 -10.97 -41.96 -18.65
CA GLY A 250 -11.11 -40.57 -19.17
C GLY A 250 -11.18 -39.49 -18.08
N SER A 251 -11.61 -39.88 -16.87
CA SER A 251 -11.60 -39.03 -15.67
C SER A 251 -10.21 -38.60 -15.19
N GLU A 252 -9.12 -39.24 -15.64
CA GLU A 252 -7.76 -38.95 -15.16
C GLU A 252 -6.98 -38.02 -16.08
N LEU A 253 -7.35 -37.95 -17.36
CA LEU A 253 -6.69 -37.13 -18.40
C LEU A 253 -7.34 -35.75 -18.57
N ALA A 254 -7.84 -35.17 -17.48
CA ALA A 254 -8.51 -33.86 -17.44
C ALA A 254 -9.63 -33.68 -18.49
N GLY A 255 -10.39 -34.74 -18.79
CA GLY A 255 -11.46 -34.73 -19.81
C GLY A 255 -10.97 -34.78 -21.25
N TYR A 256 -9.70 -35.14 -21.50
CA TYR A 256 -9.19 -35.42 -22.84
C TYR A 256 -9.52 -36.86 -23.25
N MET A 257 -10.05 -37.06 -24.46
CA MET A 257 -10.39 -38.35 -25.06
C MET A 257 -9.30 -38.80 -26.05
N PRO A 258 -8.32 -39.66 -25.67
CA PRO A 258 -7.15 -39.91 -26.52
C PRO A 258 -7.44 -40.61 -27.84
N LEU A 259 -8.56 -41.34 -27.93
CA LEU A 259 -9.01 -42.02 -29.14
C LEU A 259 -9.75 -41.11 -30.13
N ARG A 260 -10.24 -39.95 -29.67
CA ARG A 260 -10.86 -38.93 -30.51
C ARG A 260 -9.88 -37.81 -30.86
N GLY A 261 -8.92 -37.54 -29.96
CA GLY A 261 -8.02 -36.39 -30.06
C GLY A 261 -8.64 -35.10 -29.53
N ASP A 262 -9.78 -35.18 -28.83
CA ASP A 262 -10.61 -34.04 -28.42
C ASP A 262 -10.86 -34.01 -26.91
N PHE A 263 -11.29 -32.87 -26.39
CA PHE A 263 -11.79 -32.75 -25.01
C PHE A 263 -13.30 -33.02 -24.94
N ASP A 264 -13.78 -33.51 -23.80
CA ASP A 264 -15.21 -33.69 -23.50
C ASP A 264 -15.99 -32.36 -23.54
N VAL A 265 -15.32 -31.24 -23.23
CA VAL A 265 -15.82 -29.87 -23.37
C VAL A 265 -14.73 -29.05 -24.07
N GLU A 266 -15.02 -28.58 -25.28
CA GLU A 266 -14.07 -27.86 -26.10
C GLU A 266 -14.07 -26.34 -25.83
N TYR A 267 -13.02 -25.64 -26.27
CA TYR A 267 -12.95 -24.19 -26.13
C TYR A 267 -14.05 -23.51 -26.96
N GLU A 268 -14.87 -22.68 -26.29
CA GLU A 268 -16.09 -22.07 -26.83
C GLU A 268 -17.03 -23.11 -27.49
N ASN A 269 -17.43 -24.11 -26.70
CA ASN A 269 -18.33 -25.23 -27.08
C ASN A 269 -19.67 -24.81 -27.73
N GLU A 270 -20.14 -23.58 -27.49
CA GLU A 270 -21.41 -23.07 -28.02
C GLU A 270 -21.25 -22.32 -29.35
N ALA A 271 -20.03 -22.22 -29.90
CA ALA A 271 -19.77 -21.46 -31.14
C ALA A 271 -20.53 -22.04 -32.35
N GLU A 272 -20.72 -23.35 -32.36
CA GLU A 272 -21.45 -24.14 -33.34
C GLU A 272 -22.96 -23.80 -33.36
N LEU A 273 -23.55 -23.38 -32.24
CA LEU A 273 -24.99 -23.04 -32.16
C LEU A 273 -25.34 -21.81 -33.01
N ILE A 274 -24.42 -20.85 -33.12
CA ILE A 274 -24.62 -19.61 -33.90
C ILE A 274 -24.63 -19.91 -35.41
N LEU A 275 -24.00 -21.02 -35.84
CA LEU A 275 -24.01 -21.49 -37.22
C LEU A 275 -25.13 -22.50 -37.52
N ALA A 276 -25.70 -23.16 -36.49
CA ALA A 276 -26.68 -24.22 -36.67
C ALA A 276 -27.95 -23.78 -37.43
N ASP A 277 -28.41 -22.56 -37.16
CA ASP A 277 -29.60 -21.95 -37.78
C ASP A 277 -29.24 -20.99 -38.94
N MET A 278 -27.99 -20.97 -39.41
CA MET A 278 -27.53 -20.03 -40.43
C MET A 278 -27.65 -20.59 -41.86
N GLU A 279 -28.56 -20.01 -42.64
CA GLU A 279 -28.73 -20.32 -44.07
C GLU A 279 -28.41 -19.11 -44.98
N PHE A 280 -27.95 -19.41 -46.20
CA PHE A 280 -27.73 -18.41 -47.25
C PHE A 280 -28.81 -18.55 -48.32
N SER A 281 -29.63 -17.52 -48.53
CA SER A 281 -30.57 -17.45 -49.65
C SER A 281 -29.93 -16.80 -50.88
N GLU A 282 -30.53 -17.03 -52.05
CA GLU A 282 -30.21 -16.27 -53.27
C GLU A 282 -30.81 -14.84 -53.23
N ASP A 283 -31.87 -14.65 -52.45
CA ASP A 283 -32.53 -13.35 -52.21
C ASP A 283 -31.93 -12.54 -51.05
N ASP A 284 -30.88 -13.05 -50.37
CA ASP A 284 -30.20 -12.36 -49.26
C ASP A 284 -29.71 -10.97 -49.69
N HIS A 285 -30.03 -9.93 -48.91
CA HIS A 285 -29.49 -8.60 -49.18
C HIS A 285 -27.95 -8.61 -49.10
N PRO A 286 -27.20 -7.91 -49.98
CA PRO A 286 -25.73 -7.98 -49.99
C PRO A 286 -25.06 -7.76 -48.62
N THR A 287 -25.59 -6.84 -47.82
CA THR A 287 -25.14 -6.56 -46.45
C THR A 287 -25.42 -7.71 -45.46
N GLU A 288 -26.52 -8.43 -45.63
CA GLU A 288 -26.85 -9.60 -44.82
C GLU A 288 -25.92 -10.77 -45.17
N ARG A 289 -25.66 -10.99 -46.46
CA ARG A 289 -24.70 -11.97 -46.94
C ARG A 289 -23.28 -11.69 -46.44
N GLU A 290 -22.86 -10.42 -46.41
CA GLU A 290 -21.59 -9.99 -45.82
C GLU A 290 -21.55 -10.28 -44.31
N LEU A 291 -22.62 -10.00 -43.57
CA LEU A 291 -22.72 -10.31 -42.14
C LEU A 291 -22.61 -11.83 -41.86
N LYS A 292 -23.33 -12.67 -42.63
CA LYS A 292 -23.25 -14.14 -42.52
C LYS A 292 -21.82 -14.64 -42.78
N LEU A 293 -21.12 -14.10 -43.79
CA LEU A 293 -19.71 -14.42 -44.05
C LEU A 293 -18.79 -14.01 -42.88
N LYS A 294 -19.02 -12.85 -42.25
CA LYS A 294 -18.24 -12.42 -41.07
C LYS A 294 -18.42 -13.34 -39.87
N VAL A 295 -19.60 -13.94 -39.67
CA VAL A 295 -19.81 -14.92 -38.60
C VAL A 295 -19.01 -16.21 -38.85
N ILE A 296 -18.90 -16.67 -40.11
CA ILE A 296 -18.07 -17.83 -40.48
C ILE A 296 -16.58 -17.54 -40.27
N GLU A 297 -16.10 -16.35 -40.63
CA GLU A 297 -14.71 -15.92 -40.34
C GLU A 297 -14.41 -15.98 -38.83
N ILE A 298 -15.35 -15.51 -38.00
CA ILE A 298 -15.24 -15.56 -36.53
C ILE A 298 -15.20 -17.00 -36.02
N TYR A 299 -16.01 -17.91 -36.57
CA TYR A 299 -16.02 -19.32 -36.18
C TYR A 299 -14.69 -20.03 -36.52
N ASN A 300 -14.14 -19.81 -37.72
CA ASN A 300 -12.86 -20.40 -38.09
C ASN A 300 -11.72 -19.95 -37.16
N ALA A 301 -11.70 -18.67 -36.76
CA ALA A 301 -10.73 -18.17 -35.79
C ALA A 301 -10.85 -18.84 -34.40
N LYS A 302 -12.05 -19.30 -34.00
CA LYS A 302 -12.25 -20.08 -32.76
C LYS A 302 -11.72 -21.51 -32.88
N LEU A 303 -11.89 -22.15 -34.04
CA LEU A 303 -11.32 -23.49 -34.31
C LEU A 303 -9.79 -23.49 -34.25
N ASP A 304 -9.14 -22.48 -34.83
CA ASP A 304 -7.68 -22.33 -34.78
C ASP A 304 -7.15 -22.20 -33.33
N GLU A 305 -7.82 -21.38 -32.51
CA GLU A 305 -7.47 -21.21 -31.09
C GLU A 305 -7.73 -22.49 -30.27
N ARG A 306 -8.81 -23.23 -30.57
CA ARG A 306 -9.13 -24.53 -29.98
C ARG A 306 -8.01 -25.55 -30.26
N ALA A 307 -7.57 -25.66 -31.52
CA ALA A 307 -6.44 -26.51 -31.91
C ALA A 307 -5.12 -26.10 -31.23
N ARG A 308 -4.84 -24.80 -31.14
CA ARG A 308 -3.63 -24.26 -30.48
C ARG A 308 -3.55 -24.64 -29.00
N ARG A 309 -4.67 -24.51 -28.26
CA ARG A 309 -4.74 -24.86 -26.83
C ARG A 309 -4.56 -26.36 -26.58
N LYS A 310 -5.17 -27.18 -27.41
CA LYS A 310 -5.05 -28.64 -27.36
C LYS A 310 -3.60 -29.09 -27.51
N LYS A 311 -2.91 -28.60 -28.56
CA LYS A 311 -1.48 -28.86 -28.79
C LYS A 311 -0.61 -28.46 -27.58
N PHE A 312 -0.87 -27.28 -27.00
CA PHE A 312 -0.12 -26.77 -25.84
C PHE A 312 -0.16 -27.70 -24.62
N VAL A 313 -1.33 -28.26 -24.28
CA VAL A 313 -1.53 -29.16 -23.13
C VAL A 313 -0.83 -30.51 -23.35
N VAL A 314 -0.95 -31.06 -24.56
CA VAL A 314 -0.36 -32.36 -24.93
C VAL A 314 1.17 -32.31 -24.90
N GLU A 315 1.79 -31.30 -25.55
CA GLU A 315 3.25 -31.15 -25.64
C GLU A 315 3.97 -31.03 -24.28
N ARG A 316 3.27 -30.59 -23.23
CA ARG A 316 3.83 -30.35 -21.89
C ARG A 316 3.42 -31.43 -20.88
N GLY A 317 2.84 -32.54 -21.34
CA GLY A 317 2.42 -33.65 -20.48
C GLY A 317 1.34 -33.29 -19.45
N LEU A 318 0.63 -32.17 -19.65
CA LEU A 318 -0.30 -31.60 -18.65
C LEU A 318 -1.64 -32.33 -18.57
N LEU A 319 -1.80 -33.43 -19.32
CA LEU A 319 -2.98 -34.31 -19.26
C LEU A 319 -3.07 -35.05 -17.92
N ASP A 320 -1.95 -35.51 -17.36
CA ASP A 320 -1.92 -36.19 -16.05
C ASP A 320 -1.77 -35.19 -14.90
N TYR A 321 -2.90 -34.57 -14.56
CA TYR A 321 -3.00 -33.59 -13.49
C TYR A 321 -2.64 -34.16 -12.11
N LYS A 322 -2.87 -35.46 -11.86
CA LYS A 322 -2.55 -36.11 -10.57
C LYS A 322 -1.03 -36.22 -10.38
N LYS A 323 -0.32 -36.71 -11.40
CA LYS A 323 1.15 -36.83 -11.40
C LYS A 323 1.81 -35.45 -11.26
N HIS A 324 1.29 -34.43 -11.96
CA HIS A 324 1.79 -33.06 -11.85
C HIS A 324 1.53 -32.43 -10.46
N GLN A 325 0.36 -32.65 -9.85
CA GLN A 325 0.15 -32.23 -8.46
C GLN A 325 1.11 -32.92 -7.48
N GLN A 326 1.45 -34.19 -7.71
CA GLN A 326 2.31 -34.94 -6.80
C GLN A 326 3.78 -34.52 -6.90
N SER A 327 4.29 -34.25 -8.11
CA SER A 327 5.65 -33.73 -8.30
C SER A 327 5.81 -32.33 -7.70
N GLU A 328 4.86 -31.42 -7.95
CA GLU A 328 4.86 -30.08 -7.35
C GLU A 328 4.86 -30.14 -5.81
N ARG A 329 4.03 -30.99 -5.20
CA ARG A 329 3.97 -31.15 -3.74
C ARG A 329 5.27 -31.65 -3.10
N ARG A 330 6.15 -32.33 -3.85
CA ARG A 330 7.45 -32.79 -3.36
C ARG A 330 8.51 -31.68 -3.31
N ARG A 331 8.30 -30.55 -3.99
CA ARG A 331 9.28 -29.44 -4.02
C ARG A 331 9.21 -28.55 -2.76
N PRO A 332 10.33 -27.94 -2.33
CA PRO A 332 10.38 -26.88 -1.33
C PRO A 332 9.36 -25.74 -1.58
N LYS A 333 9.02 -24.96 -0.54
CA LYS A 333 7.97 -23.92 -0.61
C LYS A 333 8.36 -22.78 -1.55
N ASP A 334 9.59 -22.31 -1.40
CA ASP A 334 10.27 -21.29 -2.20
C ASP A 334 10.40 -21.70 -3.67
N GLU A 335 10.76 -22.96 -3.96
CA GLU A 335 10.80 -23.46 -5.34
C GLU A 335 9.41 -23.49 -5.99
N ARG A 336 8.37 -23.92 -5.24
CA ARG A 336 6.99 -23.85 -5.71
C ARG A 336 6.51 -22.42 -5.96
N GLU A 337 6.98 -21.45 -5.17
CA GLU A 337 6.67 -20.03 -5.38
C GLU A 337 7.30 -19.50 -6.68
N ILE A 338 8.56 -19.86 -6.97
CA ILE A 338 9.22 -19.55 -8.25
C ILE A 338 8.46 -20.18 -9.43
N ILE A 339 8.13 -21.48 -9.35
CA ILE A 339 7.41 -22.20 -10.42
C ILE A 339 6.00 -21.61 -10.65
N ALA A 340 5.30 -21.25 -9.57
CA ALA A 340 3.99 -20.61 -9.66
C ALA A 340 4.05 -19.24 -10.35
N GLN A 341 5.07 -18.43 -10.05
CA GLN A 341 5.31 -17.14 -10.72
C GLN A 341 5.70 -17.32 -12.19
N LEU A 342 6.49 -18.35 -12.52
CA LEU A 342 6.98 -18.60 -13.88
C LEU A 342 5.99 -19.32 -14.80
N ARG A 343 4.93 -19.93 -14.27
CA ARG A 343 3.95 -20.70 -15.06
C ARG A 343 3.42 -20.01 -16.33
N PRO A 344 3.17 -18.69 -16.39
CA PRO A 344 2.68 -18.05 -17.62
C PRO A 344 3.70 -18.01 -18.77
N PHE A 345 5.01 -18.12 -18.49
CA PHE A 345 6.06 -18.18 -19.52
C PHE A 345 6.01 -19.44 -20.39
N ALA A 346 5.47 -20.55 -19.85
CA ALA A 346 5.34 -21.81 -20.56
C ALA A 346 4.62 -21.66 -21.91
N ARG A 347 3.74 -20.64 -22.04
CA ARG A 347 2.98 -20.26 -23.25
C ARG A 347 3.84 -19.73 -24.41
N PHE A 348 5.08 -19.34 -24.15
CA PHE A 348 5.95 -18.60 -25.09
C PHE A 348 7.32 -19.25 -25.29
N GLN A 349 7.65 -20.27 -24.51
CA GLN A 349 8.87 -21.07 -24.61
C GLN A 349 8.50 -22.50 -25.04
N SER A 350 9.40 -23.22 -25.72
CA SER A 350 9.26 -24.67 -25.84
C SER A 350 9.31 -25.34 -24.46
N PRO A 351 8.80 -26.58 -24.30
CA PRO A 351 8.81 -27.27 -23.00
C PRO A 351 10.22 -27.31 -22.37
N LYS A 352 11.23 -27.63 -23.18
CA LYS A 352 12.64 -27.73 -22.77
C LYS A 352 13.22 -26.38 -22.32
N GLU A 353 13.06 -25.32 -23.11
CA GLU A 353 13.56 -23.99 -22.77
C GLU A 353 12.91 -23.44 -21.48
N HIS A 354 11.64 -23.77 -21.26
CA HIS A 354 10.93 -23.37 -20.04
C HIS A 354 11.48 -24.08 -18.80
N GLU A 355 11.71 -25.39 -18.88
CA GLU A 355 12.30 -26.19 -17.80
C GLU A 355 13.73 -25.75 -17.46
N GLU A 356 14.57 -25.54 -18.48
CA GLU A 356 15.94 -25.03 -18.31
C GLU A 356 15.95 -23.66 -17.62
N PHE A 357 15.06 -22.74 -18.04
CA PHE A 357 14.93 -21.40 -17.44
C PHE A 357 14.51 -21.45 -15.96
N VAL A 358 13.49 -22.25 -15.63
CA VAL A 358 12.99 -22.42 -14.25
C VAL A 358 14.06 -23.04 -13.35
N ASN A 359 14.75 -24.09 -13.83
CA ASN A 359 15.78 -24.78 -13.06
C ASN A 359 17.02 -23.89 -12.82
N GLY A 360 17.40 -23.05 -13.79
CA GLY A 360 18.48 -22.06 -13.62
C GLY A 360 18.20 -21.06 -12.48
N LEU A 361 16.99 -20.51 -12.40
CA LEU A 361 16.58 -19.58 -11.33
C LEU A 361 16.54 -20.24 -9.95
N ILE A 362 16.04 -21.47 -9.85
CA ILE A 362 16.10 -22.27 -8.62
C ILE A 362 17.55 -22.50 -8.19
N THR A 363 18.45 -22.79 -9.13
CA THR A 363 19.87 -23.03 -8.85
C THR A 363 20.56 -21.77 -8.32
N ALA A 364 20.32 -20.61 -8.94
CA ALA A 364 20.82 -19.32 -8.46
C ALA A 364 20.33 -18.98 -7.04
N MET A 365 19.05 -19.25 -6.73
CA MET A 365 18.50 -19.09 -5.38
C MET A 365 19.21 -20.00 -4.36
N ARG A 366 19.40 -21.29 -4.68
CA ARG A 366 20.09 -22.25 -3.80
C ARG A 366 21.53 -21.83 -3.53
N LEU A 367 22.27 -21.41 -4.56
CA LEU A 367 23.66 -20.94 -4.42
C LEU A 367 23.78 -19.71 -3.51
N ARG A 368 22.87 -18.74 -3.61
CA ARG A 368 22.85 -17.56 -2.72
C ARG A 368 22.63 -17.93 -1.25
N LYS A 369 21.70 -18.86 -0.97
CA LYS A 369 21.50 -19.40 0.38
C LYS A 369 22.76 -20.10 0.90
N GLN A 370 23.43 -20.87 0.05
CA GLN A 370 24.68 -21.56 0.40
C GLN A 370 25.81 -20.57 0.72
N ILE A 371 25.96 -19.47 -0.03
CA ILE A 371 26.96 -18.42 0.26
C ILE A 371 26.71 -17.78 1.63
N LEU A 372 25.45 -17.44 1.95
CA LEU A 372 25.07 -16.87 3.26
C LEU A 372 25.36 -17.84 4.42
N LEU A 373 25.08 -19.13 4.23
CA LEU A 373 25.37 -20.18 5.22
C LEU A 373 26.87 -20.36 5.44
N LEU A 374 27.68 -20.35 4.37
CA LEU A 374 29.14 -20.38 4.44
C LEU A 374 29.72 -19.11 5.11
N GLN A 375 29.10 -17.95 4.93
CA GLN A 375 29.43 -16.73 5.69
C GLN A 375 29.08 -16.87 7.18
N GLU A 376 27.93 -17.46 7.54
CA GLU A 376 27.56 -17.76 8.93
C GLU A 376 28.60 -18.65 9.60
N TYR A 377 29.01 -19.75 8.96
CA TYR A 377 30.06 -20.62 9.45
C TYR A 377 31.37 -19.85 9.70
N ARG A 378 31.87 -19.13 8.68
CA ARG A 378 33.12 -18.34 8.80
C ARG A 378 33.06 -17.31 9.93
N LYS A 379 31.92 -16.64 10.10
CA LYS A 379 31.68 -15.68 11.20
C LYS A 379 31.71 -16.35 12.57
N ASN A 380 31.22 -17.58 12.67
CA ASN A 380 31.27 -18.40 13.89
C ASN A 380 32.60 -19.16 14.06
N GLY A 381 33.62 -18.87 13.24
CA GLY A 381 34.96 -19.46 13.35
C GLY A 381 35.12 -20.84 12.71
N VAL A 382 34.06 -21.38 12.10
CA VAL A 382 34.07 -22.63 11.32
C VAL A 382 34.78 -22.40 9.99
N ARG A 383 35.80 -23.20 9.70
CA ARG A 383 36.73 -23.03 8.56
C ARG A 383 36.75 -24.23 7.60
N THR A 384 36.21 -25.37 8.01
CA THR A 384 36.09 -26.57 7.16
C THR A 384 34.65 -27.10 7.12
N LEU A 385 34.30 -27.89 6.10
CA LEU A 385 32.96 -28.49 5.99
C LEU A 385 32.70 -29.54 7.09
N ALA A 386 33.72 -30.28 7.52
CA ALA A 386 33.60 -31.21 8.66
C ALA A 386 33.33 -30.46 9.99
N GLU A 387 33.91 -29.27 10.18
CA GLU A 387 33.54 -28.40 11.31
C GLU A 387 32.12 -27.84 11.17
N ALA A 388 31.63 -27.63 9.94
CA ALA A 388 30.26 -27.16 9.68
C ALA A 388 29.21 -28.22 10.00
N GLU A 389 29.43 -29.47 9.60
CA GLU A 389 28.59 -30.62 9.98
C GLU A 389 28.49 -30.76 11.50
N LEU A 390 29.62 -30.69 12.20
CA LEU A 390 29.66 -30.74 13.67
C LEU A 390 28.96 -29.51 14.31
N TYR A 391 29.15 -28.32 13.73
CA TYR A 391 28.48 -27.10 14.16
C TYR A 391 26.96 -27.20 13.99
N ASP A 392 26.47 -27.75 12.88
CA ASP A 392 25.05 -27.91 12.58
C ASP A 392 24.40 -29.02 13.40
N VAL A 393 25.08 -30.15 13.61
CA VAL A 393 24.62 -31.19 14.55
C VAL A 393 24.48 -30.60 15.95
N GLU A 394 25.45 -29.83 16.43
CA GLU A 394 25.40 -29.21 17.75
C GLU A 394 24.44 -27.99 17.80
N LYS A 395 24.23 -27.26 16.70
CA LYS A 395 23.23 -26.18 16.56
C LYS A 395 21.82 -26.77 16.61
N LYS A 396 21.53 -27.77 15.78
CA LYS A 396 20.27 -28.53 15.76
C LYS A 396 20.00 -29.24 17.09
N LYS A 397 21.04 -29.76 17.75
CA LYS A 397 20.93 -30.30 19.12
C LYS A 397 20.57 -29.21 20.12
N ARG A 398 21.26 -28.06 20.14
CA ARG A 398 20.92 -26.91 21.00
C ARG A 398 19.50 -26.37 20.73
N GLU A 399 19.08 -26.29 19.47
CA GLU A 399 17.72 -25.89 19.08
C GLU A 399 16.67 -26.92 19.53
N THR A 400 16.97 -28.22 19.38
CA THR A 400 16.08 -29.31 19.82
C THR A 400 16.02 -29.40 21.35
N GLU A 401 17.14 -29.19 22.05
CA GLU A 401 17.20 -29.09 23.51
C GLU A 401 16.46 -27.84 24.01
N GLN A 402 16.59 -26.69 23.35
CA GLN A 402 15.80 -25.49 23.66
C GLN A 402 14.31 -25.69 23.36
N ALA A 403 13.95 -26.41 22.30
CA ALA A 403 12.56 -26.73 21.98
C ALA A 403 11.97 -27.75 22.98
N LEU A 404 12.74 -28.77 23.38
CA LEU A 404 12.39 -29.71 24.45
C LEU A 404 12.34 -29.04 25.82
N GLN A 405 13.22 -28.07 26.08
CA GLN A 405 13.21 -27.30 27.32
C GLN A 405 12.01 -26.37 27.36
N LYS A 406 11.69 -25.64 26.28
CA LYS A 406 10.45 -24.87 26.14
C LYS A 406 9.20 -25.76 26.23
N GLN A 407 9.22 -26.98 25.68
CA GLN A 407 8.13 -27.95 25.85
C GLN A 407 8.04 -28.47 27.28
N ARG A 408 9.16 -28.71 27.96
CA ARG A 408 9.21 -29.13 29.38
C ARG A 408 8.75 -28.01 30.30
N GLU A 409 9.13 -26.78 30.04
CA GLU A 409 8.65 -25.59 30.76
C GLU A 409 7.15 -25.39 30.52
N SER A 410 6.68 -25.49 29.27
CA SER A 410 5.25 -25.44 28.91
C SER A 410 4.44 -26.60 29.53
N ALA A 411 5.03 -27.79 29.65
CA ALA A 411 4.41 -28.96 30.26
C ALA A 411 4.45 -28.91 31.80
N SER A 412 5.53 -28.38 32.40
CA SER A 412 5.62 -28.10 33.84
C SER A 412 4.56 -27.08 34.23
N TYR A 413 4.37 -26.03 33.42
CA TYR A 413 3.32 -25.04 33.61
C TYR A 413 1.90 -25.64 33.66
N LEU A 414 1.67 -26.75 32.96
CA LEU A 414 0.40 -27.50 32.99
C LEU A 414 0.31 -28.55 34.11
N TYR A 415 1.45 -29.00 34.65
CA TYR A 415 1.52 -30.02 35.71
C TYR A 415 1.57 -29.42 37.12
N GLU A 416 2.18 -28.23 37.29
CA GLU A 416 2.21 -27.46 38.54
C GLU A 416 0.79 -27.02 38.95
N SER A 417 -0.07 -26.72 37.97
CA SER A 417 -1.47 -26.29 38.16
C SER A 417 -2.44 -27.40 38.60
N ALA A 418 -1.97 -28.65 38.75
CA ALA A 418 -2.83 -29.82 38.95
C ALA A 418 -2.64 -30.55 40.29
N ARG A 419 -2.14 -29.88 41.35
CA ARG A 419 -2.08 -30.44 42.71
C ARG A 419 -3.11 -29.84 43.68
N PRO A 420 -4.11 -30.62 44.12
CA PRO A 420 -4.86 -30.30 45.34
C PRO A 420 -3.99 -30.48 46.59
N TYR A 421 -4.24 -29.62 47.58
CA TYR A 421 -3.55 -29.65 48.87
C TYR A 421 -4.08 -30.82 49.74
N SER A 422 -3.29 -31.87 49.96
CA SER A 422 -3.55 -32.88 51.00
C SER A 422 -2.25 -33.30 51.66
N GLY A 423 -2.07 -32.95 52.94
CA GLY A 423 -0.87 -33.30 53.69
C GLY A 423 -0.85 -34.76 54.16
N GLY A 424 0.31 -35.41 54.11
CA GLY A 424 0.47 -36.80 54.53
C GLY A 424 1.89 -37.35 54.39
N ARG A 425 2.62 -37.34 55.51
CA ARG A 425 3.88 -38.02 55.85
C ARG A 425 4.48 -39.14 54.95
N ASP A 426 5.83 -39.09 54.93
CA ASP A 426 6.81 -40.20 55.07
C ASP A 426 7.42 -40.96 53.87
N ARG A 427 8.76 -41.13 53.99
CA ARG A 427 9.66 -42.21 53.50
C ARG A 427 10.03 -42.35 52.00
N ALA A 428 11.06 -41.59 51.62
CA ALA A 428 12.44 -42.04 51.35
C ALA A 428 12.77 -43.43 50.75
N SER A 429 13.87 -43.44 49.94
CA SER A 429 14.75 -44.58 49.56
C SER A 429 14.18 -45.56 48.50
N ARG A 430 14.91 -46.09 47.50
CA ARG A 430 16.36 -46.26 47.27
C ARG A 430 16.58 -47.05 45.96
N LEU A 431 17.82 -46.98 45.45
CA LEU A 431 18.47 -47.91 44.50
C LEU A 431 17.85 -48.04 43.08
N ALA A 432 18.57 -48.42 42.02
CA ALA A 432 19.96 -48.31 41.59
C ALA A 432 20.17 -49.38 40.50
N SER A 433 20.66 -48.94 39.34
CA SER A 433 21.73 -49.56 38.54
C SER A 433 21.64 -51.03 38.06
N ARG A 434 22.19 -51.20 36.83
CA ARG A 434 22.58 -52.45 36.12
C ARG A 434 21.43 -53.17 35.39
N GLY A 435 21.64 -53.67 34.16
CA GLY A 435 22.81 -53.51 33.28
C GLY A 435 22.94 -54.62 32.22
N SER A 436 23.67 -54.30 31.14
CA SER A 436 24.37 -55.19 30.19
C SER A 436 23.61 -56.24 29.35
N GLU A 437 23.88 -56.18 28.03
CA GLU A 437 24.28 -57.30 27.13
C GLU A 437 23.29 -58.45 26.83
N ALA A 438 23.31 -59.12 25.66
CA ALA A 438 23.90 -58.86 24.33
C ALA A 438 23.31 -59.84 23.29
N ASN A 439 23.54 -59.57 22.00
CA ASN A 439 23.53 -60.50 20.84
C ASN A 439 22.41 -61.54 20.64
N GLY A 440 21.74 -61.43 19.49
CA GLY A 440 22.06 -62.33 18.38
C GLY A 440 21.04 -63.41 17.97
N GLY A 441 20.70 -63.40 16.68
CA GLY A 441 20.68 -64.65 15.90
C GLY A 441 19.34 -65.28 15.52
N ASP A 442 18.89 -64.91 14.31
CA ASP A 442 18.33 -65.83 13.31
C ASP A 442 16.84 -66.26 13.36
N SER A 443 16.45 -66.92 12.26
CA SER A 443 15.26 -66.56 11.47
C SER A 443 14.22 -67.68 11.27
N VAL A 444 13.14 -67.30 10.59
CA VAL A 444 12.16 -68.10 9.79
C VAL A 444 10.70 -68.12 10.28
N ASP A 445 9.92 -67.27 9.61
CA ASP A 445 8.53 -67.36 9.12
C ASP A 445 7.32 -67.84 9.97
N ASP A 446 6.47 -66.83 10.19
CA ASP A 446 5.02 -66.77 9.91
C ASP A 446 4.04 -67.79 10.52
N ALA A 447 3.24 -67.30 11.48
CA ALA A 447 1.77 -67.17 11.33
C ALA A 447 1.13 -66.74 12.66
N SER A 448 1.33 -65.49 13.10
CA SER A 448 0.68 -64.99 14.33
C SER A 448 -0.54 -64.11 14.02
N ARG A 449 -1.72 -64.58 14.45
CA ARG A 449 -2.95 -63.76 14.50
C ARG A 449 -2.80 -62.66 15.57
N SER A 450 -2.21 -61.53 15.20
CA SER A 450 -2.15 -60.36 16.07
C SER A 450 -3.53 -59.72 16.21
N ARG A 451 -3.98 -59.61 17.46
CA ARG A 451 -5.26 -59.02 17.87
C ARG A 451 -5.14 -57.50 17.70
N ALA A 452 -5.95 -56.90 16.82
CA ALA A 452 -5.90 -55.45 16.59
C ALA A 452 -6.04 -54.68 17.92
N ALA A 453 -5.07 -53.82 18.22
CA ALA A 453 -5.08 -53.01 19.43
C ALA A 453 -6.33 -52.12 19.48
N ALA A 454 -6.94 -52.01 20.65
CA ALA A 454 -8.08 -51.12 20.86
C ALA A 454 -7.62 -49.66 20.64
N PHE A 455 -8.40 -48.90 19.89
CA PHE A 455 -8.14 -47.48 19.63
C PHE A 455 -8.59 -46.66 20.85
N ASP A 456 -7.69 -46.54 21.83
CA ASP A 456 -7.88 -45.69 23.00
C ASP A 456 -7.55 -44.22 22.65
N ILE A 457 -8.36 -43.30 23.18
CA ILE A 457 -8.21 -41.86 22.99
C ILE A 457 -7.96 -41.11 24.30
N ASP A 458 -8.09 -41.76 25.46
CA ASP A 458 -7.84 -41.10 26.73
C ASP A 458 -6.35 -40.79 26.90
N GLY A 459 -6.06 -39.56 27.35
CA GLY A 459 -4.70 -39.01 27.37
C GLY A 459 -4.24 -38.37 26.05
N THR A 460 -4.96 -38.53 24.93
CA THR A 460 -4.58 -37.83 23.67
C THR A 460 -4.92 -36.33 23.73
N PRO A 461 -4.14 -35.43 23.09
CA PRO A 461 -4.41 -34.00 23.09
C PRO A 461 -5.80 -33.64 22.55
N GLY A 462 -6.56 -32.88 23.33
CA GLY A 462 -7.96 -32.51 23.03
C GLY A 462 -9.02 -33.50 23.54
N SER A 463 -8.65 -34.67 24.06
CA SER A 463 -9.61 -35.64 24.63
C SER A 463 -10.44 -35.07 25.80
N HIS A 464 -9.88 -34.13 26.57
CA HIS A 464 -10.55 -33.45 27.67
C HIS A 464 -11.59 -32.40 27.22
N LEU A 465 -11.60 -32.02 25.94
CA LEU A 465 -12.56 -31.08 25.36
C LEU A 465 -13.79 -31.79 24.74
N LEU A 466 -13.82 -33.13 24.79
CA LEU A 466 -14.91 -33.95 24.28
C LEU A 466 -15.86 -34.37 25.40
N THR A 467 -17.16 -34.20 25.17
CA THR A 467 -18.19 -34.85 26.01
C THR A 467 -18.11 -36.38 25.88
N PRO A 468 -18.68 -37.16 26.82
CA PRO A 468 -18.64 -38.62 26.77
C PRO A 468 -19.18 -39.22 25.46
N LYS A 469 -20.23 -38.60 24.87
CA LYS A 469 -20.80 -39.02 23.58
C LYS A 469 -19.88 -38.73 22.39
N GLU A 470 -19.13 -37.63 22.44
CA GLU A 470 -18.14 -37.28 21.40
C GLU A 470 -16.89 -38.16 21.50
N LYS A 471 -16.48 -38.53 22.72
CA LYS A 471 -15.44 -39.55 22.94
C LYS A 471 -15.85 -40.88 22.33
N GLU A 472 -17.06 -41.35 22.60
CA GLU A 472 -17.61 -42.59 22.02
C GLU A 472 -17.63 -42.54 20.49
N LEU A 473 -18.07 -41.42 19.90
CA LEU A 473 -18.04 -41.20 18.45
C LEU A 473 -16.61 -41.22 17.88
N CYS A 474 -15.65 -40.59 18.56
CA CYS A 474 -14.24 -40.59 18.17
C CYS A 474 -13.62 -42.00 18.19
N VAL A 475 -13.91 -42.79 19.22
CA VAL A 475 -13.49 -44.21 19.29
C VAL A 475 -14.13 -45.02 18.16
N LYS A 476 -15.45 -44.89 17.98
CA LYS A 476 -16.23 -45.61 16.96
C LYS A 476 -15.74 -45.31 15.53
N LEU A 477 -15.46 -44.04 15.22
CA LEU A 477 -15.00 -43.61 13.90
C LEU A 477 -13.47 -43.69 13.72
N LYS A 478 -12.73 -44.10 14.75
CA LYS A 478 -11.26 -44.06 14.82
C LYS A 478 -10.72 -42.68 14.40
N LEU A 479 -11.24 -41.63 15.05
CA LEU A 479 -10.81 -40.24 14.89
C LEU A 479 -10.11 -39.77 16.16
N LEU A 480 -8.95 -39.13 16.00
CA LEU A 480 -8.27 -38.48 17.11
C LEU A 480 -9.03 -37.21 17.52
N PRO A 481 -9.18 -36.89 18.83
CA PRO A 481 -9.95 -35.75 19.32
C PRO A 481 -9.64 -34.42 18.62
N LYS A 482 -8.35 -34.12 18.40
CA LYS A 482 -7.92 -32.91 17.66
C LYS A 482 -8.52 -32.81 16.24
N HIS A 483 -8.63 -33.92 15.52
CA HIS A 483 -9.22 -33.93 14.17
C HIS A 483 -10.74 -33.76 14.24
N TYR A 484 -11.40 -34.42 15.19
CA TYR A 484 -12.84 -34.26 15.41
C TYR A 484 -13.21 -32.81 15.78
N LEU A 485 -12.42 -32.13 16.63
CA LEU A 485 -12.68 -30.74 17.00
C LEU A 485 -12.59 -29.77 15.81
N VAL A 486 -11.64 -29.97 14.89
CA VAL A 486 -11.54 -29.17 13.64
C VAL A 486 -12.74 -29.41 12.73
N ILE A 487 -13.19 -30.67 12.62
CA ILE A 487 -14.40 -31.03 11.86
C ILE A 487 -15.64 -30.38 12.48
N LYS A 488 -15.73 -30.39 13.83
CA LYS A 488 -16.84 -29.81 14.59
C LYS A 488 -16.95 -28.30 14.35
N ASP A 489 -15.85 -27.57 14.47
CA ASP A 489 -15.78 -26.14 14.19
C ASP A 489 -16.24 -25.83 12.75
N ALA A 490 -15.70 -26.54 11.75
CA ALA A 490 -16.06 -26.31 10.35
C ALA A 490 -17.56 -26.53 10.05
N LEU A 491 -18.16 -27.63 10.54
CA LEU A 491 -19.56 -27.95 10.30
C LEU A 491 -20.53 -27.02 11.06
N VAL A 492 -20.22 -26.67 12.32
CA VAL A 492 -21.05 -25.75 13.12
C VAL A 492 -21.01 -24.35 12.54
N ARG A 493 -19.83 -23.87 12.13
CA ARG A 493 -19.66 -22.54 11.51
C ARG A 493 -20.44 -22.39 10.21
N GLU A 494 -20.45 -23.42 9.36
CA GLU A 494 -21.25 -23.38 8.13
C GLU A 494 -22.75 -23.45 8.41
N CYS A 495 -23.18 -24.31 9.35
CA CYS A 495 -24.60 -24.37 9.73
C CYS A 495 -25.08 -23.03 10.33
N TYR A 496 -24.21 -22.29 11.02
CA TYR A 496 -24.50 -20.93 11.50
C TYR A 496 -24.59 -19.94 10.34
N ARG A 497 -23.68 -20.03 9.35
CA ARG A 497 -23.66 -19.16 8.15
C ARG A 497 -24.90 -19.31 7.27
N LEU A 498 -25.42 -20.53 7.11
CA LEU A 498 -26.55 -20.85 6.25
C LEU A 498 -27.89 -20.98 6.99
N GLY A 499 -27.88 -21.10 8.32
CA GLY A 499 -29.06 -21.38 9.16
C GLY A 499 -29.53 -22.83 9.12
N TYR A 500 -29.00 -23.64 8.20
CA TYR A 500 -29.19 -25.08 8.04
C TYR A 500 -27.92 -25.69 7.43
N LEU A 501 -27.83 -27.02 7.39
CA LEU A 501 -26.76 -27.72 6.69
C LEU A 501 -27.33 -28.96 6.00
N THR A 502 -26.87 -29.26 4.78
CA THR A 502 -27.19 -30.52 4.10
C THR A 502 -26.07 -31.53 4.30
N GLU A 503 -26.39 -32.82 4.15
CA GLU A 503 -25.38 -33.89 4.24
C GLU A 503 -24.34 -33.77 3.12
N GLN A 504 -24.73 -33.27 1.94
CA GLN A 504 -23.81 -33.04 0.82
C GLN A 504 -22.85 -31.89 1.15
N THR A 505 -23.35 -30.75 1.64
CA THR A 505 -22.52 -29.62 2.08
C THR A 505 -21.53 -30.04 3.17
N ALA A 506 -21.94 -30.90 4.11
CA ALA A 506 -21.05 -31.46 5.13
C ALA A 506 -19.91 -32.31 4.52
N LYS A 507 -20.20 -33.11 3.48
CA LYS A 507 -19.21 -33.93 2.73
C LYS A 507 -18.25 -33.08 1.90
N ASP A 508 -18.73 -31.99 1.31
CA ASP A 508 -17.91 -31.08 0.49
C ASP A 508 -16.92 -30.27 1.35
N ILE A 509 -17.34 -29.89 2.56
CA ILE A 509 -16.51 -29.18 3.55
C ILE A 509 -15.51 -30.13 4.20
N VAL A 510 -15.96 -31.30 4.67
CA VAL A 510 -15.15 -32.23 5.45
C VAL A 510 -14.57 -33.31 4.55
N LYS A 511 -13.40 -32.99 4.00
CA LYS A 511 -12.60 -33.83 3.08
C LYS A 511 -11.94 -35.04 3.76
N ILE A 512 -12.73 -35.85 4.46
CA ILE A 512 -12.36 -37.19 4.96
C ILE A 512 -13.26 -38.24 4.31
N ASP A 513 -13.14 -39.50 4.75
CA ASP A 513 -14.03 -40.59 4.38
C ASP A 513 -15.53 -40.19 4.48
N VAL A 514 -16.24 -40.34 3.36
CA VAL A 514 -17.63 -39.90 3.17
C VAL A 514 -18.61 -40.56 4.16
N ASN A 515 -18.34 -41.80 4.56
CA ASN A 515 -19.16 -42.53 5.53
C ASN A 515 -18.90 -42.09 6.98
N LYS A 516 -17.68 -41.63 7.28
CA LYS A 516 -17.38 -40.97 8.57
C LYS A 516 -18.03 -39.60 8.64
N THR A 517 -17.94 -38.79 7.58
CA THR A 517 -18.58 -37.47 7.53
C THR A 517 -20.10 -37.56 7.69
N GLY A 518 -20.76 -38.53 7.02
CA GLY A 518 -22.20 -38.79 7.19
C GLY A 518 -22.57 -39.08 8.65
N GLN A 519 -21.83 -39.98 9.32
CA GLN A 519 -22.08 -40.32 10.73
C GLN A 519 -21.84 -39.14 11.70
N ILE A 520 -20.89 -38.25 11.39
CA ILE A 520 -20.67 -37.01 12.17
C ILE A 520 -21.84 -36.06 11.95
N TYR A 521 -22.27 -35.85 10.71
CA TYR A 521 -23.42 -35.01 10.39
C TYR A 521 -24.71 -35.51 11.07
N GLU A 522 -25.00 -36.81 11.02
CA GLU A 522 -26.14 -37.40 11.73
C GLU A 522 -26.04 -37.20 13.25
N PHE A 523 -24.84 -37.36 13.85
CA PHE A 523 -24.63 -37.08 15.27
C PHE A 523 -24.94 -35.61 15.61
N PHE A 524 -24.57 -34.65 14.75
CA PHE A 524 -24.77 -33.22 14.98
C PHE A 524 -26.25 -32.84 14.87
N VAL A 525 -26.96 -33.43 13.91
CA VAL A 525 -28.43 -33.31 13.77
C VAL A 525 -29.13 -33.90 15.00
N ASN A 526 -28.73 -35.10 15.45
CA ASN A 526 -29.30 -35.76 16.62
C ASN A 526 -28.97 -35.05 17.95
N CYS A 527 -27.85 -34.32 18.03
CA CYS A 527 -27.53 -33.44 19.15
C CYS A 527 -28.21 -32.06 19.07
N GLY A 528 -28.95 -31.76 17.99
CA GLY A 528 -29.60 -30.46 17.77
C GLY A 528 -28.62 -29.32 17.43
N TRP A 529 -27.35 -29.62 17.16
CA TRP A 529 -26.31 -28.65 16.82
C TRP A 529 -26.37 -28.19 15.36
N VAL A 530 -27.01 -28.99 14.51
CA VAL A 530 -27.19 -28.73 13.07
C VAL A 530 -28.65 -28.94 12.69
N ARG A 531 -29.22 -27.99 11.94
CA ARG A 531 -30.59 -28.09 11.41
C ARG A 531 -30.57 -28.71 10.02
N LYS A 532 -31.35 -29.79 9.82
CA LYS A 532 -31.65 -30.33 8.48
C LYS A 532 -32.51 -29.34 7.70
N GLU A 533 -32.29 -29.29 6.39
CA GLU A 533 -33.17 -28.62 5.44
C GLU A 533 -34.59 -29.25 5.51
N ALA A 534 -35.58 -28.46 5.91
CA ALA A 534 -36.97 -28.90 5.95
C ALA A 534 -37.62 -28.63 4.58
N SER A 535 -38.13 -29.68 3.93
CA SER A 535 -38.63 -29.60 2.56
C SER A 535 -39.78 -28.60 2.41
N LEU A 536 -39.54 -27.54 1.62
CA LEU A 536 -40.58 -26.80 0.93
C LEU A 536 -41.36 -27.81 0.06
N THR A 537 -42.59 -28.13 0.45
CA THR A 537 -43.44 -29.01 -0.34
C THR A 537 -44.04 -28.20 -1.48
N THR A 538 -43.65 -28.51 -2.71
CA THR A 538 -44.18 -27.89 -3.92
C THR A 538 -45.60 -28.36 -4.21
N VAL A 539 -46.41 -27.49 -4.81
CA VAL A 539 -47.58 -27.91 -5.58
C VAL A 539 -47.47 -27.30 -6.97
N ALA A 540 -47.11 -28.14 -7.93
CA ALA A 540 -47.22 -27.81 -9.35
C ALA A 540 -48.65 -28.06 -9.85
N VAL A 541 -49.07 -27.32 -10.87
CA VAL A 541 -50.35 -27.53 -11.57
C VAL A 541 -50.12 -28.39 -12.82
N PRO A 542 -50.79 -29.54 -12.97
CA PRO A 542 -50.89 -30.27 -14.23
C PRO A 542 -52.11 -29.82 -15.05
N THR A 543 -51.99 -29.87 -16.38
CA THR A 543 -52.99 -29.36 -17.34
C THR A 543 -54.01 -30.39 -17.80
N ALA A 544 -55.29 -30.00 -17.89
CA ALA A 544 -56.28 -30.60 -18.81
C ALA A 544 -57.43 -29.62 -19.16
N LYS A 545 -57.87 -29.68 -20.42
CA LYS A 545 -58.91 -28.86 -21.10
C LYS A 545 -60.37 -29.34 -20.78
N PRO A 546 -61.45 -28.67 -21.24
CA PRO A 546 -61.65 -27.22 -21.55
C PRO A 546 -63.05 -26.61 -21.17
N ALA A 547 -63.18 -25.28 -21.39
CA ALA A 547 -64.40 -24.54 -21.80
C ALA A 547 -65.51 -24.18 -20.75
N PRO A 548 -66.35 -23.15 -20.99
CA PRO A 548 -65.96 -21.79 -21.43
C PRO A 548 -66.76 -20.60 -20.80
N SER A 549 -66.29 -19.38 -21.10
CA SER A 549 -67.08 -18.16 -21.42
C SER A 549 -67.48 -17.12 -20.33
N SER A 550 -67.57 -15.86 -20.83
CA SER A 550 -68.25 -14.66 -20.30
C SER A 550 -67.52 -13.87 -19.17
N THR A 551 -66.96 -12.68 -19.49
CA THR A 551 -67.49 -11.29 -19.23
C THR A 551 -67.32 -10.83 -17.76
N GLU A 552 -66.96 -9.59 -17.41
CA GLU A 552 -66.80 -8.34 -18.17
C GLU A 552 -65.89 -7.33 -17.41
N ALA A 553 -65.55 -6.24 -18.12
CA ALA A 553 -65.12 -4.89 -17.73
C ALA A 553 -65.58 -4.33 -16.34
N ALA A 554 -65.05 -3.22 -15.78
CA ALA A 554 -63.84 -2.38 -15.97
C ALA A 554 -63.86 -1.23 -14.91
N SER A 555 -62.83 -0.35 -14.87
CA SER A 555 -62.82 1.01 -14.24
C SER A 555 -62.93 1.08 -12.69
N THR A 556 -62.56 2.11 -11.89
CA THR A 556 -61.73 3.37 -11.89
C THR A 556 -61.73 3.92 -10.42
N ALA A 557 -60.87 4.80 -9.87
CA ALA A 557 -59.55 5.38 -10.18
C ALA A 557 -59.04 6.22 -8.95
N THR A 558 -57.91 6.96 -9.10
CA THR A 558 -57.48 8.19 -8.36
C THR A 558 -57.32 8.19 -6.82
N ASP A 559 -56.06 8.23 -6.33
CA ASP A 559 -55.33 9.39 -5.75
C ASP A 559 -56.07 10.57 -5.02
N PRO A 560 -55.40 11.41 -4.18
CA PRO A 560 -54.20 11.23 -3.32
C PRO A 560 -54.12 12.06 -1.97
N ALA A 561 -53.00 11.95 -1.24
CA ALA A 561 -52.21 13.02 -0.52
C ALA A 561 -52.49 13.55 0.92
N SER A 562 -51.36 13.85 1.63
CA SER A 562 -51.11 14.87 2.72
C SER A 562 -51.61 14.61 4.18
N SER A 563 -51.08 15.18 5.29
CA SER A 563 -49.73 15.70 5.70
C SER A 563 -49.70 16.14 7.20
N ALA A 564 -48.49 16.27 7.81
CA ALA A 564 -48.11 17.15 8.97
C ALA A 564 -48.42 16.80 10.47
N SER A 565 -47.59 17.39 11.36
CA SER A 565 -47.47 17.28 12.85
C SER A 565 -48.18 18.47 13.60
N PRO A 566 -47.97 18.90 14.90
CA PRO A 566 -46.99 18.53 15.98
C PRO A 566 -47.42 18.56 17.51
N SER A 567 -46.49 18.13 18.40
CA SER A 567 -46.12 18.58 19.80
C SER A 567 -47.11 18.83 20.99
N ALA A 568 -46.77 18.37 22.24
CA ALA A 568 -46.53 19.20 23.47
C ALA A 568 -46.51 18.50 24.90
N SER A 569 -45.38 18.65 25.64
CA SER A 569 -45.12 18.95 27.11
C SER A 569 -45.82 18.36 28.39
N THR A 570 -44.98 18.05 29.42
CA THR A 570 -45.13 18.16 30.93
C THR A 570 -46.16 17.27 31.71
N GLY A 571 -46.02 16.87 33.00
CA GLY A 571 -45.00 17.01 34.07
C GLY A 571 -45.44 16.29 35.41
N SER A 572 -44.52 16.00 36.36
CA SER A 572 -44.68 15.11 37.58
C SER A 572 -45.45 15.71 38.79
N PRO A 573 -45.76 14.99 39.93
CA PRO A 573 -44.77 14.72 41.01
C PRO A 573 -44.97 13.55 42.07
N LEU A 574 -43.84 13.01 42.58
CA LEU A 574 -43.45 12.64 43.98
C LEU A 574 -44.23 11.67 44.92
N THR A 575 -43.49 11.17 45.94
CA THR A 575 -43.74 9.98 46.83
C THR A 575 -44.14 10.34 48.29
N PRO A 576 -44.45 9.36 49.18
CA PRO A 576 -43.43 8.82 50.13
C PRO A 576 -43.62 7.33 50.58
N ALA A 577 -42.79 6.84 51.52
CA ALA A 577 -42.51 5.39 51.74
C ALA A 577 -42.69 4.84 53.19
N LYS A 578 -42.68 3.49 53.38
CA LYS A 578 -41.84 2.73 54.37
C LYS A 578 -42.05 1.20 54.52
N ARG A 579 -40.92 0.45 54.46
CA ARG A 579 -40.45 -0.71 55.29
C ARG A 579 -41.03 -2.16 55.22
N LYS A 580 -40.20 -3.05 54.64
CA LYS A 580 -39.68 -4.40 55.10
C LYS A 580 -40.59 -5.45 55.77
N ALA A 581 -40.59 -6.70 55.25
CA ALA A 581 -39.70 -7.81 55.71
C ALA A 581 -39.73 -9.08 54.82
N ASP A 582 -38.55 -9.67 54.61
CA ASP A 582 -38.10 -11.08 54.41
C ASP A 582 -38.60 -12.08 53.32
N GLU A 583 -37.58 -12.73 52.73
CA GLU A 583 -37.43 -14.04 52.03
C GLU A 583 -38.47 -14.60 51.02
N LEU A 584 -38.09 -14.65 49.73
CA LEU A 584 -37.58 -15.88 49.06
C LEU A 584 -37.05 -15.58 47.63
N THR A 585 -36.08 -16.38 47.16
CA THR A 585 -35.30 -16.13 45.93
C THR A 585 -36.02 -16.48 44.61
N PRO A 586 -35.89 -15.67 43.54
CA PRO A 586 -36.15 -16.10 42.17
C PRO A 586 -34.85 -16.31 41.37
N SER A 587 -34.83 -17.33 40.50
CA SER A 587 -33.78 -17.54 39.50
C SER A 587 -33.97 -16.62 38.29
N ALA A 588 -32.90 -15.99 37.82
CA ALA A 588 -32.91 -15.19 36.61
C ALA A 588 -32.51 -16.02 35.39
N SER A 589 -33.31 -15.95 34.33
CA SER A 589 -33.01 -16.50 33.00
C SER A 589 -31.93 -15.66 32.31
N ILE A 590 -30.78 -16.28 31.99
CA ILE A 590 -29.72 -15.64 31.20
C ILE A 590 -30.06 -15.76 29.71
N SER A 591 -30.13 -14.64 29.01
CA SER A 591 -30.15 -14.57 27.55
C SER A 591 -28.73 -14.38 27.02
N THR A 592 -28.09 -15.44 26.51
CA THR A 592 -26.79 -15.33 25.82
C THR A 592 -26.98 -15.08 24.33
N VAL A 593 -26.68 -13.85 23.91
CA VAL A 593 -26.18 -13.56 22.56
C VAL A 593 -24.66 -13.67 22.66
N GLU A 594 -24.05 -14.63 21.97
CA GLU A 594 -22.58 -14.74 21.93
C GLU A 594 -22.03 -13.79 20.86
N GLU A 595 -21.46 -12.67 21.30
CA GLU A 595 -20.74 -11.74 20.42
C GLU A 595 -19.37 -12.31 20.01
N LEU A 596 -18.99 -12.06 18.76
CA LEU A 596 -17.66 -12.41 18.23
C LEU A 596 -16.59 -11.58 18.96
N MET A 597 -15.68 -12.24 19.69
CA MET A 597 -14.56 -11.57 20.36
C MET A 597 -13.66 -10.86 19.35
N SER A 598 -13.25 -9.63 19.67
CA SER A 598 -12.35 -8.84 18.82
C SER A 598 -10.87 -9.12 19.15
N ILE A 599 -9.98 -8.76 18.23
CA ILE A 599 -8.53 -8.79 18.46
C ILE A 599 -8.08 -7.95 19.68
N LEU A 600 -8.83 -6.89 19.99
CA LEU A 600 -8.59 -6.06 21.17
C LEU A 600 -8.91 -6.82 22.47
N ASP A 601 -9.95 -7.66 22.45
CA ASP A 601 -10.32 -8.53 23.56
C ASP A 601 -9.30 -9.65 23.76
N GLU A 602 -8.79 -10.25 22.67
CA GLU A 602 -7.71 -11.25 22.74
C GLU A 602 -6.44 -10.67 23.38
N ILE A 603 -6.02 -9.48 22.96
CA ILE A 603 -4.86 -8.78 23.52
C ILE A 603 -5.08 -8.49 25.01
N THR A 604 -6.24 -7.93 25.36
CA THR A 604 -6.58 -7.58 26.75
C THR A 604 -6.66 -8.82 27.64
N ALA A 605 -7.22 -9.93 27.14
CA ALA A 605 -7.28 -11.20 27.86
C ALA A 605 -5.89 -11.80 28.11
N GLN A 606 -5.00 -11.79 27.10
CA GLN A 606 -3.62 -12.23 27.28
C GLN A 606 -2.88 -11.35 28.29
N ARG A 607 -3.02 -10.03 28.22
CA ARG A 607 -2.34 -9.11 29.16
C ARG A 607 -2.75 -9.33 30.61
N ARG A 608 -3.99 -9.76 30.89
CA ARG A 608 -4.40 -10.18 32.24
C ARG A 608 -3.57 -11.37 32.74
N VAL A 609 -3.30 -12.34 31.89
CA VAL A 609 -2.45 -13.50 32.20
C VAL A 609 -0.99 -13.08 32.40
N ASP A 610 -0.45 -12.26 31.48
CA ASP A 610 0.93 -11.80 31.54
C ASP A 610 1.23 -11.01 32.81
N VAL A 611 0.33 -10.09 33.19
CA VAL A 611 0.46 -9.26 34.41
C VAL A 611 0.32 -10.12 35.67
N ALA A 612 -0.58 -11.10 35.67
CA ALA A 612 -0.71 -12.04 36.79
C ALA A 612 0.57 -12.88 36.98
N HIS A 613 1.24 -13.28 35.89
CA HIS A 613 2.53 -13.95 35.96
C HIS A 613 3.66 -13.01 36.40
N ALA A 614 3.75 -11.80 35.85
CA ALA A 614 4.77 -10.82 36.23
C ALA A 614 4.73 -10.50 37.74
N LYS A 615 3.53 -10.33 38.31
CA LYS A 615 3.30 -10.16 39.75
C LYS A 615 3.81 -11.32 40.63
N GLN A 616 3.91 -12.53 40.08
CA GLN A 616 4.48 -13.68 40.80
C GLN A 616 6.02 -13.69 40.74
N GLN A 617 6.61 -13.15 39.67
CA GLN A 617 8.06 -13.08 39.48
C GLN A 617 8.70 -11.90 40.21
N VAL A 618 8.06 -10.72 40.18
CA VAL A 618 8.59 -9.49 40.81
C VAL A 618 7.52 -8.84 41.68
N ALA A 619 7.78 -8.73 42.98
CA ALA A 619 6.87 -8.11 43.94
C ALA A 619 6.77 -6.57 43.73
N PRO A 620 5.60 -5.93 43.97
CA PRO A 620 5.43 -4.48 43.83
C PRO A 620 6.45 -3.64 44.62
N ASP A 621 6.90 -4.11 45.79
CA ASP A 621 7.88 -3.39 46.62
C ASP A 621 9.32 -3.46 46.05
N ALA A 622 9.63 -4.52 45.28
CA ALA A 622 10.88 -4.58 44.53
C ALA A 622 10.87 -3.54 43.40
N LEU A 623 9.75 -3.38 42.69
CA LEU A 623 9.59 -2.32 41.69
C LEU A 623 9.66 -0.92 42.31
N ARG A 624 9.08 -0.70 43.49
CA ARG A 624 9.23 0.59 44.23
C ARG A 624 10.69 0.89 44.58
N THR A 625 11.47 -0.12 44.95
CA THR A 625 12.91 0.01 45.22
C THR A 625 13.70 0.27 43.92
N GLN A 626 13.31 -0.35 42.82
CA GLN A 626 13.87 -0.09 41.50
C GLN A 626 13.55 1.33 41.01
N ILE A 627 12.33 1.85 41.23
CA ILE A 627 11.98 3.25 40.91
C ILE A 627 12.93 4.22 41.60
N GLN A 628 13.20 4.04 42.90
CA GLN A 628 14.17 4.88 43.64
C GLN A 628 15.58 4.84 43.03
N THR A 629 15.98 3.69 42.48
CA THR A 629 17.28 3.50 41.84
C THR A 629 17.32 4.17 40.46
N THR A 630 16.27 3.99 39.66
CA THR A 630 16.06 4.64 38.36
C THR A 630 15.98 6.16 38.50
N GLU A 631 15.34 6.69 39.55
CA GLU A 631 15.26 8.13 39.81
C GLU A 631 16.57 8.73 40.32
N ALA A 632 17.34 7.98 41.12
CA ALA A 632 18.69 8.37 41.49
C ALA A 632 19.66 8.41 40.29
N GLN A 633 19.42 7.57 39.26
CA GLN A 633 20.25 7.50 38.05
C GLN A 633 19.83 8.51 36.96
N PHE A 634 18.52 8.65 36.72
CA PHE A 634 17.95 9.31 35.53
C PHE A 634 17.03 10.50 35.86
N GLY A 635 16.92 10.87 37.14
CA GLY A 635 16.01 11.89 37.64
C GLY A 635 14.53 11.49 37.62
N PRO A 636 13.64 12.41 38.04
CA PRO A 636 12.19 12.23 37.96
C PRO A 636 11.71 12.13 36.50
N ALA A 637 10.46 11.69 36.33
CA ALA A 637 9.80 11.74 35.03
C ALA A 637 9.70 13.19 34.51
N LEU A 638 9.78 13.37 33.18
CA LEU A 638 9.54 14.67 32.55
C LEU A 638 8.05 15.06 32.56
N ASP A 639 7.78 16.35 32.73
CA ASP A 639 6.48 16.92 32.37
C ASP A 639 6.29 16.82 30.85
N VAL A 640 5.40 15.91 30.44
CA VAL A 640 5.11 15.64 29.03
C VAL A 640 4.30 16.77 28.41
N ILE A 641 3.43 17.44 29.16
CA ILE A 641 2.64 18.57 28.64
C ILE A 641 3.59 19.74 28.34
N GLN A 642 4.50 20.07 29.26
CA GLN A 642 5.55 21.05 29.01
C GLN A 642 6.45 20.64 27.83
N ARG A 643 6.78 19.35 27.71
CA ARG A 643 7.59 18.81 26.62
C ARG A 643 6.93 18.96 25.24
N LEU A 644 5.63 18.68 25.13
CA LEU A 644 4.89 18.82 23.87
C LEU A 644 4.68 20.29 23.48
N ASN A 645 4.70 21.21 24.44
CA ASN A 645 4.57 22.65 24.22
C ASN A 645 5.94 23.40 24.25
N ALA A 646 7.06 22.68 24.16
CA ALA A 646 8.38 23.28 24.08
C ALA A 646 8.57 23.99 22.71
N PRO A 647 9.24 25.16 22.64
CA PRO A 647 9.43 25.87 21.38
C PRO A 647 10.09 25.01 20.31
N ALA A 648 9.43 24.87 19.16
CA ALA A 648 9.97 24.12 18.04
C ALA A 648 11.25 24.77 17.48
N PRO A 649 12.17 23.98 16.87
CA PRO A 649 13.33 24.54 16.18
C PRO A 649 12.93 25.57 15.12
N ASN A 650 13.81 26.54 14.85
CA ASN A 650 13.57 27.54 13.81
C ASN A 650 13.30 26.87 12.45
N GLY A 651 12.12 27.14 11.87
CA GLY A 651 11.69 26.52 10.61
C GLY A 651 10.97 25.18 10.77
N TRP A 652 10.48 24.84 11.98
CA TRP A 652 9.70 23.64 12.26
C TRP A 652 8.27 23.98 12.70
N SER A 653 7.35 23.04 12.44
CA SER A 653 5.96 23.01 12.90
C SER A 653 5.92 23.21 14.41
N GLN A 654 4.87 23.86 14.92
CA GLN A 654 4.71 24.01 16.38
C GLN A 654 4.16 22.73 17.03
N LEU A 655 3.80 21.73 16.23
CA LEU A 655 3.42 20.40 16.71
C LEU A 655 4.64 19.62 17.19
N ALA A 656 4.51 19.01 18.36
CA ALA A 656 5.46 18.03 18.86
C ALA A 656 5.38 16.70 18.09
N LEU A 657 6.54 16.05 17.90
CA LEU A 657 6.62 14.73 17.28
C LEU A 657 6.84 13.64 18.35
N ALA A 658 5.91 12.71 18.46
CA ALA A 658 6.09 11.41 19.10
C ALA A 658 6.48 10.36 18.04
N ALA A 659 7.73 9.92 18.05
CA ALA A 659 8.24 8.93 17.10
C ALA A 659 8.11 7.50 17.69
N GLU A 660 7.39 6.60 17.02
CA GLU A 660 7.13 5.24 17.50
C GLU A 660 8.18 4.25 16.99
N PHE A 661 8.76 3.45 17.90
CA PHE A 661 9.55 2.26 17.59
C PHE A 661 8.67 1.02 17.70
N LYS A 662 8.59 0.22 16.63
CA LYS A 662 7.70 -0.94 16.55
C LYS A 662 8.26 -2.04 15.65
N ARG A 663 8.55 -3.22 16.21
CA ARG A 663 9.04 -4.38 15.46
C ARG A 663 7.95 -5.08 14.63
N ALA A 664 6.75 -5.23 15.19
CA ALA A 664 5.62 -5.92 14.57
C ALA A 664 4.26 -5.25 14.90
N SER A 665 3.16 -5.69 14.26
CA SER A 665 1.80 -5.32 14.65
C SER A 665 0.75 -6.38 14.24
N PRO A 666 -0.39 -6.50 14.96
CA PRO A 666 -1.47 -7.44 14.59
C PRO A 666 -1.91 -7.33 13.12
N SER A 667 -2.02 -6.10 12.61
CA SER A 667 -2.52 -5.83 11.26
C SER A 667 -1.52 -6.08 10.12
N LYS A 668 -0.22 -6.17 10.41
CA LYS A 668 0.85 -6.18 9.37
C LYS A 668 1.95 -7.20 9.59
N GLY A 669 1.90 -7.99 10.67
CA GLY A 669 2.96 -8.92 11.03
C GLY A 669 4.26 -8.18 11.35
N ASP A 670 5.39 -8.75 10.92
CA ASP A 670 6.73 -8.20 11.13
C ASP A 670 7.01 -7.00 10.22
N ILE A 671 7.47 -5.89 10.82
CA ILE A 671 7.72 -4.61 10.14
C ILE A 671 9.22 -4.31 10.10
N ALA A 672 9.90 -4.41 11.24
CA ALA A 672 11.25 -3.88 11.43
C ALA A 672 12.06 -4.67 12.48
N VAL A 673 11.92 -6.00 12.48
CA VAL A 673 12.50 -6.88 13.53
C VAL A 673 14.04 -6.80 13.60
N TYR A 674 14.70 -6.45 12.49
CA TYR A 674 16.15 -6.33 12.39
C TYR A 674 16.71 -4.93 12.76
N LEU A 675 15.87 -3.92 13.00
CA LEU A 675 16.36 -2.60 13.40
C LEU A 675 16.82 -2.59 14.85
N ARG A 676 18.02 -2.04 15.09
CA ARG A 676 18.54 -1.77 16.43
C ARG A 676 17.81 -0.57 17.04
N LEU A 677 17.21 -0.79 18.21
CA LEU A 677 16.47 0.23 18.92
C LEU A 677 17.35 1.41 19.37
N GLU A 678 18.59 1.15 19.79
CA GLU A 678 19.57 2.20 20.17
C GLU A 678 19.79 3.20 19.01
N ASP A 679 20.16 2.69 17.83
CA ASP A 679 20.41 3.50 16.65
C ASP A 679 19.15 4.30 16.27
N GLN A 680 17.98 3.66 16.32
CA GLN A 680 16.71 4.26 15.95
C GLN A 680 16.23 5.33 16.94
N ALA A 681 16.39 5.10 18.25
CA ALA A 681 16.06 6.06 19.31
C ALA A 681 17.00 7.27 19.27
N HIS A 682 18.30 7.05 19.04
CA HIS A 682 19.26 8.13 18.84
C HIS A 682 18.95 8.95 17.58
N MET A 683 18.54 8.30 16.48
CA MET A 683 18.09 8.98 15.27
C MET A 683 16.83 9.83 15.51
N TYR A 684 15.83 9.32 16.25
CA TYR A 684 14.63 10.07 16.60
C TYR A 684 14.94 11.30 17.47
N ALA A 685 15.73 11.14 18.53
CA ALA A 685 16.14 12.25 19.40
C ALA A 685 16.95 13.30 18.62
N SER A 686 17.93 12.87 17.82
CA SER A 686 18.74 13.75 16.96
C SER A 686 17.95 14.45 15.85
N ALA A 687 16.78 13.92 15.50
CA ALA A 687 15.85 14.51 14.54
C ALA A 687 14.80 15.42 15.20
N GLY A 688 14.94 15.74 16.50
CA GLY A 688 14.03 16.66 17.19
C GLY A 688 12.69 16.06 17.58
N ALA A 689 12.58 14.73 17.71
CA ALA A 689 11.40 14.12 18.33
C ALA A 689 11.24 14.62 19.78
N SER A 690 10.04 15.06 20.14
CA SER A 690 9.68 15.52 21.49
C SER A 690 9.39 14.34 22.43
N MET A 691 8.99 13.20 21.86
CA MET A 691 8.69 11.96 22.56
C MET A 691 9.13 10.76 21.71
N ILE A 692 9.56 9.67 22.36
CA ILE A 692 9.76 8.36 21.73
C ILE A 692 8.77 7.39 22.36
N SER A 693 7.95 6.78 21.50
CA SER A 693 6.97 5.77 21.89
C SER A 693 7.56 4.38 21.67
N VAL A 694 7.73 3.61 22.74
CA VAL A 694 8.28 2.26 22.68
C VAL A 694 7.16 1.26 22.95
N LEU A 695 6.92 0.35 22.00
CA LEU A 695 6.01 -0.78 22.21
C LEU A 695 6.66 -1.76 23.21
N THR A 696 5.97 -2.10 24.29
CA THR A 696 6.46 -3.07 25.30
C THR A 696 5.64 -4.37 25.34
N GLU A 697 4.63 -4.50 24.48
CA GLU A 697 3.78 -5.70 24.38
C GLU A 697 4.55 -6.83 23.64
N PRO A 698 4.70 -8.02 24.24
CA PRO A 698 5.61 -9.05 23.73
C PRO A 698 5.06 -9.95 22.62
N LYS A 699 3.76 -10.24 22.57
CA LYS A 699 3.20 -11.33 21.75
C LYS A 699 2.82 -10.90 20.34
N TRP A 700 2.20 -9.72 20.18
CA TRP A 700 1.76 -9.18 18.90
C TRP A 700 2.66 -8.06 18.37
N PHE A 701 3.27 -7.26 19.25
CA PHE A 701 4.15 -6.14 18.87
C PHE A 701 5.65 -6.47 18.95
N LYS A 702 6.02 -7.58 19.62
CA LYS A 702 7.40 -8.07 19.81
C LYS A 702 8.32 -7.05 20.50
N GLY A 703 7.79 -6.33 21.48
CA GLY A 703 8.53 -5.40 22.34
C GLY A 703 8.79 -5.95 23.74
N SER A 704 9.58 -5.23 24.54
CA SER A 704 9.81 -5.57 25.97
C SER A 704 10.03 -4.33 26.85
N LEU A 705 10.15 -4.52 28.17
CA LEU A 705 10.48 -3.42 29.09
C LEU A 705 11.96 -3.00 28.97
N GLU A 706 12.85 -3.94 28.63
CA GLU A 706 14.28 -3.71 28.40
C GLU A 706 14.50 -2.84 27.16
N ASP A 707 13.67 -2.98 26.11
CA ASP A 707 13.66 -2.07 24.96
C ASP A 707 13.41 -0.62 25.41
N MET A 708 12.45 -0.41 26.32
CA MET A 708 12.11 0.92 26.83
C MET A 708 13.23 1.49 27.72
N GLN A 709 13.81 0.68 28.61
CA GLN A 709 14.96 1.09 29.43
C GLN A 709 16.18 1.42 28.57
N THR A 710 16.43 0.64 27.51
CA THR A 710 17.49 0.90 26.53
C THR A 710 17.26 2.23 25.83
N ALA A 711 16.05 2.49 25.30
CA ALA A 711 15.70 3.76 24.68
C ALA A 711 15.87 4.95 25.63
N ARG A 712 15.45 4.79 26.90
CA ARG A 712 15.62 5.80 27.97
C ARG A 712 17.09 6.11 28.23
N ALA A 713 17.96 5.10 28.28
CA ALA A 713 19.39 5.27 28.48
C ALA A 713 20.09 5.89 27.26
N THR A 714 19.74 5.46 26.04
CA THR A 714 20.32 5.98 24.79
C THR A 714 20.14 7.49 24.63
N VAL A 715 19.00 8.03 25.04
CA VAL A 715 18.70 9.46 24.87
C VAL A 715 19.09 10.33 26.07
N GLU A 716 19.67 9.78 27.14
CA GLU A 716 19.90 10.54 28.37
C GLU A 716 20.93 11.66 28.21
N THR A 717 21.94 11.47 27.37
CA THR A 717 22.96 12.48 27.08
C THR A 717 22.47 13.58 26.11
N VAL A 718 21.26 13.46 25.57
CA VAL A 718 20.70 14.44 24.62
C VAL A 718 20.16 15.64 25.38
N GLN A 719 20.73 16.83 25.11
CA GLN A 719 20.17 18.08 25.64
C GLN A 719 18.71 18.22 25.19
N ASN A 720 17.81 18.49 26.13
CA ASN A 720 16.37 18.42 25.90
C ASN A 720 15.93 17.07 25.31
N ARG A 721 16.35 15.94 25.88
CA ARG A 721 15.93 14.58 25.50
C ARG A 721 14.41 14.44 25.25
N PRO A 722 13.96 13.56 24.35
CA PRO A 722 12.55 13.20 24.26
C PRO A 722 12.03 12.57 25.55
N ALA A 723 10.71 12.71 25.79
CA ALA A 723 9.99 11.91 26.78
C ALA A 723 9.83 10.46 26.29
N ILE A 724 9.91 9.48 27.19
CA ILE A 724 9.71 8.06 26.88
C ILE A 724 8.28 7.65 27.21
N LEU A 725 7.53 7.20 26.19
CA LEU A 725 6.18 6.65 26.32
C LEU A 725 6.22 5.11 26.30
N ARG A 726 5.73 4.47 27.38
CA ARG A 726 5.36 3.06 27.37
C ARG A 726 4.07 2.89 26.57
N LYS A 727 4.17 2.31 25.39
CA LYS A 727 3.01 1.97 24.54
C LYS A 727 2.67 0.50 24.73
N ASP A 728 1.65 0.24 25.52
CA ASP A 728 1.21 -1.08 25.97
C ASP A 728 -0.30 -1.03 26.27
N PHE A 729 -0.90 -2.19 26.50
CA PHE A 729 -2.28 -2.31 26.98
C PHE A 729 -2.21 -2.37 28.50
N ILE A 730 -2.28 -1.19 29.13
CA ILE A 730 -2.23 -1.01 30.58
C ILE A 730 -3.61 -1.25 31.17
N ILE A 731 -3.70 -2.21 32.09
CA ILE A 731 -4.94 -2.63 32.75
C ILE A 731 -4.81 -2.78 34.28
N ASP A 732 -3.62 -2.55 34.83
CA ASP A 732 -3.32 -2.75 36.25
C ASP A 732 -2.24 -1.78 36.74
N GLU A 733 -2.36 -1.28 37.97
CA GLU A 733 -1.38 -0.38 38.60
C GLU A 733 0.05 -0.97 38.65
N TYR A 734 0.17 -2.30 38.68
CA TYR A 734 1.46 -2.98 38.61
C TYR A 734 2.24 -2.63 37.34
N GLN A 735 1.56 -2.49 36.19
CA GLN A 735 2.22 -2.07 34.95
C GLN A 735 2.67 -0.60 35.01
N LEU A 736 2.09 0.22 35.88
CA LEU A 736 2.56 1.59 36.12
C LEU A 736 3.85 1.58 36.96
N LEU A 737 3.95 0.69 37.95
CA LEU A 737 5.19 0.46 38.70
C LEU A 737 6.32 -0.05 37.79
N GLU A 738 6.03 -1.04 36.93
CA GLU A 738 6.96 -1.49 35.88
C GLU A 738 7.38 -0.31 34.98
N ALA A 739 6.42 0.48 34.49
CA ALA A 739 6.68 1.58 33.57
C ALA A 739 7.67 2.58 34.16
N ARG A 740 7.43 3.02 35.41
CA ARG A 740 8.32 3.96 36.09
C ARG A 740 9.67 3.32 36.47
N ALA A 741 9.68 2.06 36.91
CA ALA A 741 10.90 1.34 37.26
C ALA A 741 11.87 1.20 36.06
N TYR A 742 11.35 1.06 34.84
CA TYR A 742 12.11 1.00 33.59
C TYR A 742 12.24 2.37 32.89
N GLY A 743 11.87 3.46 33.57
CA GLY A 743 12.21 4.83 33.18
C GLY A 743 11.22 5.55 32.25
N ALA A 744 9.97 5.10 32.13
CA ALA A 744 8.94 5.83 31.39
C ALA A 744 8.65 7.21 31.99
N ASP A 745 8.44 8.21 31.12
CA ASP A 745 7.88 9.52 31.49
C ASP A 745 6.36 9.57 31.24
N CYS A 746 5.88 8.74 30.31
CA CYS A 746 4.49 8.69 29.84
C CYS A 746 4.01 7.23 29.71
N VAL A 747 2.71 7.00 29.90
CA VAL A 747 2.07 5.69 29.69
C VAL A 747 0.78 5.84 28.89
N LEU A 748 0.48 4.85 28.04
CA LEU A 748 -0.78 4.80 27.30
C LEU A 748 -1.89 4.18 28.17
N LEU A 749 -3.04 4.85 28.28
CA LEU A 749 -4.26 4.31 28.88
C LEU A 749 -5.36 4.33 27.80
N ILE A 750 -5.95 3.19 27.46
CA ILE A 750 -6.89 3.10 26.32
C ILE A 750 -8.33 3.02 26.87
N VAL A 751 -9.20 3.97 26.51
CA VAL A 751 -10.59 3.99 27.03
C VAL A 751 -11.36 2.74 26.61
N ALA A 752 -11.16 2.26 25.38
CA ALA A 752 -11.83 1.08 24.82
C ALA A 752 -11.60 -0.25 25.57
N ILE A 753 -10.62 -0.34 26.48
CA ILE A 753 -10.32 -1.57 27.27
C ILE A 753 -10.48 -1.40 28.79
N LEU A 754 -10.77 -0.18 29.25
CA LEU A 754 -10.83 0.19 30.67
C LEU A 754 -12.25 0.55 31.07
N THR A 755 -12.66 0.20 32.29
CA THR A 755 -13.86 0.79 32.89
C THR A 755 -13.59 2.25 33.24
N PRO A 756 -14.61 3.14 33.31
CA PRO A 756 -14.41 4.53 33.77
C PRO A 756 -13.79 4.62 35.17
N GLU A 757 -14.08 3.65 36.04
CA GLU A 757 -13.51 3.53 37.38
C GLU A 757 -12.02 3.18 37.33
N ASP A 758 -11.64 2.16 36.54
CA ASP A 758 -10.25 1.76 36.33
C ASP A 758 -9.44 2.86 35.64
N LEU A 759 -10.01 3.54 34.64
CA LEU A 759 -9.36 4.68 33.97
C LEU A 759 -9.04 5.80 34.97
N THR A 760 -10.03 6.22 35.77
CA THR A 760 -9.86 7.25 36.80
C THR A 760 -8.80 6.85 37.84
N LYS A 761 -8.78 5.58 38.22
CA LYS A 761 -7.81 5.01 39.16
C LYS A 761 -6.39 4.98 38.56
N LEU A 762 -6.22 4.51 37.33
CA LEU A 762 -4.94 4.43 36.64
C LEU A 762 -4.38 5.82 36.30
N ILE A 763 -5.21 6.80 35.93
CA ILE A 763 -4.80 8.21 35.76
C ILE A 763 -4.19 8.73 37.07
N LYS A 764 -4.89 8.57 38.19
CA LYS A 764 -4.41 9.02 39.52
C LYS A 764 -3.13 8.30 39.94
N ALA A 765 -3.03 6.98 39.73
CA ALA A 765 -1.83 6.21 40.03
C ALA A 765 -0.63 6.60 39.14
N THR A 766 -0.87 6.91 37.86
CA THR A 766 0.15 7.39 36.92
C THR A 766 0.73 8.73 37.38
N LEU A 767 -0.14 9.69 37.73
CA LEU A 767 0.25 11.00 38.24
C LEU A 767 0.97 10.91 39.60
N ALA A 768 0.54 10.00 40.48
CA ALA A 768 1.19 9.75 41.77
C ALA A 768 2.62 9.16 41.63
N LEU A 769 2.93 8.52 40.50
CA LEU A 769 4.26 8.06 40.13
C LEU A 769 5.05 9.11 39.31
N GLY A 770 4.55 10.34 39.21
CA GLY A 770 5.17 11.45 38.49
C GLY A 770 5.09 11.37 36.96
N MET A 771 4.51 10.30 36.39
CA MET A 771 4.36 10.13 34.95
C MET A 771 3.13 10.87 34.43
N THR A 772 3.09 11.14 33.11
CA THR A 772 1.88 11.67 32.45
C THR A 772 1.07 10.54 31.80
N PRO A 773 -0.25 10.44 32.04
CA PRO A 773 -1.11 9.53 31.29
C PRO A 773 -1.47 10.13 29.91
N LEU A 774 -1.17 9.40 28.84
CA LEU A 774 -1.73 9.65 27.50
C LEU A 774 -2.99 8.79 27.35
N VAL A 775 -4.17 9.41 27.40
CA VAL A 775 -5.46 8.71 27.35
C VAL A 775 -5.91 8.60 25.89
N GLU A 776 -5.92 7.37 25.36
CA GLU A 776 -6.29 7.07 23.97
C GLU A 776 -7.80 6.92 23.80
N VAL A 777 -8.34 7.64 22.82
CA VAL A 777 -9.76 7.65 22.41
C VAL A 777 -9.88 7.55 20.90
N ASN A 778 -10.95 6.93 20.42
CA ASN A 778 -11.34 6.82 19.02
C ASN A 778 -12.68 7.52 18.71
N SER A 779 -13.51 7.82 19.71
CA SER A 779 -14.83 8.44 19.53
C SER A 779 -15.13 9.60 20.50
N VAL A 780 -16.23 10.31 20.26
CA VAL A 780 -16.69 11.42 21.13
C VAL A 780 -17.27 10.88 22.45
N GLU A 781 -17.81 9.67 22.43
CA GLU A 781 -18.30 8.95 23.62
C GLU A 781 -17.12 8.57 24.53
N GLU A 782 -16.03 8.06 23.96
CA GLU A 782 -14.80 7.77 24.70
C GLU A 782 -14.12 9.05 25.22
N LEU A 783 -14.15 10.13 24.45
CA LEU A 783 -13.69 11.45 24.88
C LEU A 783 -14.45 11.94 26.12
N HIS A 784 -15.77 11.72 26.21
CA HIS A 784 -16.53 12.10 27.40
C HIS A 784 -16.04 11.36 28.65
N ILE A 785 -15.82 10.04 28.54
CA ILE A 785 -15.26 9.23 29.63
C ILE A 785 -13.86 9.71 30.03
N ALA A 786 -13.02 10.09 29.06
CA ALA A 786 -11.69 10.63 29.32
C ALA A 786 -11.74 11.98 30.06
N ILE A 787 -12.61 12.91 29.63
CA ILE A 787 -12.77 14.22 30.28
C ILE A 787 -13.32 14.06 31.71
N ASP A 788 -14.32 13.20 31.92
CA ASP A 788 -14.91 12.96 33.23
C ASP A 788 -13.91 12.28 34.20
N ALA A 789 -12.91 11.58 33.67
CA ALA A 789 -11.78 11.02 34.41
C ALA A 789 -10.58 11.98 34.61
N ASP A 790 -10.74 13.27 34.28
CA ASP A 790 -9.72 14.35 34.38
C ASP A 790 -8.48 14.14 33.48
N ALA A 791 -8.66 13.56 32.29
CA ALA A 791 -7.60 13.35 31.33
C ALA A 791 -7.11 14.66 30.69
N ARG A 792 -5.88 15.07 31.01
CA ARG A 792 -5.25 16.30 30.48
C ARG A 792 -4.48 16.14 29.17
N LEU A 793 -4.04 14.93 28.85
CA LEU A 793 -3.34 14.60 27.60
C LEU A 793 -4.11 13.48 26.90
N ILE A 794 -4.76 13.81 25.78
CA ILE A 794 -5.65 12.91 25.05
C ILE A 794 -5.03 12.55 23.69
N GLY A 795 -4.87 11.26 23.44
CA GLY A 795 -4.41 10.71 22.17
C GLY A 795 -5.60 10.32 21.31
N VAL A 796 -5.75 10.90 20.12
CA VAL A 796 -6.83 10.52 19.21
C VAL A 796 -6.33 9.49 18.21
N ASN A 797 -6.73 8.24 18.39
CA ASN A 797 -6.38 7.19 17.43
C ASN A 797 -7.32 7.28 16.22
N ASN A 798 -6.81 7.81 15.11
CA ASN A 798 -7.55 7.91 13.85
C ASN A 798 -7.81 6.53 13.20
N ARG A 799 -7.28 5.43 13.76
CA ARG A 799 -7.60 4.07 13.36
C ARG A 799 -8.44 3.38 14.44
N ASP A 800 -9.63 2.94 14.06
CA ASP A 800 -10.49 2.08 14.89
C ASP A 800 -9.75 0.76 15.19
N LEU A 801 -9.61 0.41 16.48
CA LEU A 801 -8.91 -0.81 16.92
C LEU A 801 -9.72 -2.11 16.75
N ARG A 802 -11.03 -2.01 16.53
CA ARG A 802 -11.95 -3.14 16.30
C ARG A 802 -12.10 -3.43 14.81
N THR A 803 -12.19 -2.40 13.95
CA THR A 803 -12.37 -2.56 12.49
C THR A 803 -11.13 -2.29 11.64
N PHE A 804 -10.07 -1.72 12.22
CA PHE A 804 -8.87 -1.22 11.53
C PHE A 804 -9.10 -0.13 10.47
N LYS A 805 -10.34 0.39 10.32
CA LYS A 805 -10.64 1.51 9.42
C LYS A 805 -9.90 2.78 9.87
N LEU A 806 -9.36 3.52 8.91
CA LEU A 806 -8.66 4.79 9.16
C LEU A 806 -9.56 5.97 8.76
N ASP A 807 -9.70 6.94 9.65
CA ASP A 807 -10.37 8.22 9.39
C ASP A 807 -9.66 9.37 10.13
N LEU A 808 -8.97 10.23 9.36
CA LEU A 808 -8.23 11.38 9.88
C LEU A 808 -9.13 12.55 10.34
N ASP A 809 -10.43 12.53 10.05
CA ASP A 809 -11.38 13.52 10.58
C ASP A 809 -11.76 13.23 12.04
N THR A 810 -11.41 12.06 12.57
CA THR A 810 -11.64 11.69 13.99
C THR A 810 -10.99 12.69 14.95
N THR A 811 -9.74 13.10 14.69
CA THR A 811 -9.06 14.12 15.50
C THR A 811 -9.75 15.49 15.41
N VAL A 812 -10.28 15.86 14.25
CA VAL A 812 -11.00 17.14 14.06
C VAL A 812 -12.29 17.15 14.88
N ARG A 813 -13.11 16.09 14.75
CA ARG A 813 -14.37 15.94 15.51
C ARG A 813 -14.14 15.95 17.04
N ILE A 814 -13.05 15.34 17.51
CA ILE A 814 -12.71 15.36 18.95
C ILE A 814 -12.23 16.74 19.40
N ALA A 815 -11.42 17.44 18.60
CA ALA A 815 -11.02 18.81 18.91
C ALA A 815 -12.23 19.76 19.01
N ASP A 816 -13.20 19.60 18.11
CA ASP A 816 -14.43 20.42 18.11
C ASP A 816 -15.36 20.05 19.27
N ALA A 817 -15.44 18.78 19.66
CA ALA A 817 -16.19 18.35 20.85
C ALA A 817 -15.58 18.89 22.16
N ILE A 818 -14.25 19.03 22.25
CA ILE A 818 -13.57 19.68 23.39
C ILE A 818 -13.92 21.18 23.42
N ARG A 819 -13.84 21.88 22.27
CA ARG A 819 -14.24 23.29 22.14
C ARG A 819 -15.69 23.52 22.54
N ALA A 820 -16.61 22.66 22.09
CA ALA A 820 -18.04 22.75 22.38
C ALA A 820 -18.37 22.61 23.87
N LYS A 821 -17.50 21.98 24.66
CA LYS A 821 -17.59 21.94 26.14
C LYS A 821 -16.97 23.17 26.83
N GLY A 822 -16.47 24.15 26.09
CA GLY A 822 -15.77 25.32 26.63
C GLY A 822 -14.37 25.03 27.17
N ILE A 823 -13.79 23.88 26.84
CA ILE A 823 -12.46 23.48 27.31
C ILE A 823 -11.41 23.99 26.32
N ALA A 824 -10.40 24.70 26.84
CA ALA A 824 -9.29 25.18 26.02
C ALA A 824 -8.39 24.03 25.55
N LEU A 825 -7.95 24.07 24.29
CA LEU A 825 -6.90 23.19 23.78
C LEU A 825 -5.51 23.75 24.13
N GLY A 826 -4.59 22.88 24.51
CA GLY A 826 -3.21 23.23 24.88
C GLY A 826 -2.90 23.08 26.38
N PRO A 827 -1.81 23.71 26.86
CA PRO A 827 -1.19 23.37 28.15
C PRO A 827 -1.99 23.80 29.38
N GLN A 828 -2.96 24.72 29.24
CA GLN A 828 -3.86 25.17 30.31
C GLN A 828 -5.18 24.40 30.37
N GLY A 829 -5.46 23.53 29.40
CA GLY A 829 -6.65 22.68 29.35
C GLY A 829 -6.27 21.27 28.95
N VAL A 830 -6.86 20.78 27.85
CA VAL A 830 -6.57 19.47 27.26
C VAL A 830 -5.56 19.61 26.13
N SER A 831 -4.47 18.86 26.18
CA SER A 831 -3.53 18.71 25.07
C SER A 831 -3.90 17.50 24.21
N LEU A 832 -4.01 17.69 22.90
CA LEU A 832 -4.33 16.66 21.92
C LEU A 832 -3.08 16.15 21.19
N LEU A 833 -2.98 14.82 21.05
CA LEU A 833 -1.97 14.14 20.24
C LEU A 833 -2.66 13.30 19.16
N ALA A 834 -2.49 13.63 17.88
CA ALA A 834 -3.10 12.86 16.79
C ALA A 834 -2.31 11.58 16.51
N LEU A 835 -2.94 10.41 16.56
CA LEU A 835 -2.28 9.11 16.39
C LEU A 835 -2.80 8.41 15.14
N SER A 836 -1.95 7.55 14.55
CA SER A 836 -2.25 6.70 13.37
C SER A 836 -2.49 7.44 12.05
N GLY A 837 -2.02 6.85 10.94
CA GLY A 837 -2.36 7.26 9.57
C GLY A 837 -1.64 8.50 9.02
N ILE A 838 -0.54 8.91 9.65
CA ILE A 838 0.19 10.14 9.32
C ILE A 838 1.33 9.81 8.34
N HIS A 839 1.23 10.30 7.10
CA HIS A 839 2.12 9.92 6.00
C HIS A 839 2.77 11.11 5.29
N THR A 840 2.18 12.31 5.37
CA THR A 840 2.56 13.50 4.60
C THR A 840 2.53 14.77 5.45
N ARG A 841 3.16 15.86 4.96
CA ARG A 841 3.07 17.19 5.60
C ARG A 841 1.63 17.73 5.62
N ALA A 842 0.80 17.36 4.65
CA ALA A 842 -0.60 17.77 4.61
C ALA A 842 -1.40 17.21 5.81
N ASP A 843 -1.11 15.96 6.21
CA ASP A 843 -1.71 15.36 7.41
C ASP A 843 -1.30 16.15 8.68
N VAL A 844 -0.04 16.56 8.77
CA VAL A 844 0.44 17.37 9.91
C VAL A 844 -0.20 18.76 9.94
N ILE A 845 -0.29 19.43 8.79
CA ILE A 845 -0.96 20.74 8.67
C ILE A 845 -2.44 20.64 9.09
N LYS A 846 -3.14 19.56 8.74
CA LYS A 846 -4.53 19.33 9.16
C LYS A 846 -4.67 19.28 10.69
N PHE A 847 -3.75 18.60 11.38
CA PHE A 847 -3.76 18.54 12.84
C PHE A 847 -3.26 19.85 13.50
N GLU A 848 -2.36 20.58 12.84
CA GLU A 848 -1.92 21.93 13.24
C GLU A 848 -3.11 22.91 13.18
N GLN A 849 -3.93 22.85 12.13
CA GLN A 849 -5.14 23.65 11.97
C GLN A 849 -6.26 23.27 12.95
N CYS A 850 -6.46 21.98 13.26
CA CYS A 850 -7.45 21.59 14.27
C CYS A 850 -6.97 21.83 15.72
N GLY A 851 -5.77 22.36 15.93
CA GLY A 851 -5.26 22.78 17.24
C GLY A 851 -4.71 21.63 18.08
N ALA A 852 -4.23 20.55 17.47
CA ALA A 852 -3.47 19.51 18.17
C ALA A 852 -2.10 20.02 18.61
N GLN A 853 -1.57 19.51 19.72
CA GLN A 853 -0.24 19.86 20.25
C GLN A 853 0.85 18.94 19.72
N GLY A 854 0.49 17.82 19.10
CA GLY A 854 1.46 16.96 18.43
C GLY A 854 0.86 15.78 17.68
N ILE A 855 1.76 14.96 17.15
CA ILE A 855 1.46 13.79 16.32
C ILE A 855 2.25 12.56 16.79
N LEU A 856 1.66 11.37 16.71
CA LEU A 856 2.36 10.10 16.90
C LEU A 856 2.52 9.37 15.56
N VAL A 857 3.77 9.21 15.13
CA VAL A 857 4.15 8.69 13.82
C VAL A 857 5.03 7.45 13.99
N GLY A 858 4.61 6.32 13.41
CA GLY A 858 5.32 5.04 13.50
C GLY A 858 5.62 4.42 12.14
N GLU A 859 4.59 3.86 11.48
CA GLU A 859 4.77 3.08 10.26
C GLU A 859 5.52 3.81 9.14
N SER A 860 5.19 5.09 8.91
CA SER A 860 5.83 5.91 7.88
C SER A 860 7.30 6.19 8.18
N LEU A 861 7.70 6.30 9.46
CA LEU A 861 9.11 6.39 9.85
C LEU A 861 9.81 5.05 9.63
N MET A 862 9.25 3.95 10.13
CA MET A 862 9.85 2.61 10.02
C MET A 862 10.03 2.12 8.58
N LYS A 863 9.25 2.64 7.61
CA LYS A 863 9.37 2.31 6.18
C LYS A 863 10.21 3.29 5.35
N SER A 864 10.66 4.42 5.93
CA SER A 864 11.17 5.54 5.15
C SER A 864 12.58 5.37 4.56
N GLY A 865 13.35 4.37 4.99
CA GLY A 865 14.77 4.21 4.65
C GLY A 865 15.68 5.21 5.36
N ASP A 866 15.42 6.51 5.19
CA ASP A 866 16.03 7.60 5.98
C ASP A 866 14.99 8.33 6.83
N VAL A 867 14.97 7.97 8.11
CA VAL A 867 14.10 8.55 9.14
C VAL A 867 14.35 10.04 9.35
N LYS A 868 15.59 10.54 9.24
CA LYS A 868 15.89 11.96 9.47
C LYS A 868 15.33 12.82 8.34
N VAL A 869 15.41 12.34 7.10
CA VAL A 869 14.77 12.97 5.93
C VAL A 869 13.25 12.92 6.05
N MET A 870 12.67 11.80 6.50
CA MET A 870 11.23 11.68 6.68
C MET A 870 10.68 12.61 7.76
N ILE A 871 11.34 12.70 8.92
CA ILE A 871 10.95 13.62 10.00
C ILE A 871 11.03 15.07 9.51
N ARG A 872 12.10 15.47 8.80
CA ARG A 872 12.20 16.81 8.20
C ARG A 872 11.02 17.10 7.27
N LYS A 873 10.68 16.18 6.35
CA LYS A 873 9.55 16.34 5.42
C LYS A 873 8.20 16.52 6.13
N LEU A 874 7.99 15.88 7.29
CA LEU A 874 6.76 16.02 8.08
C LEU A 874 6.72 17.29 8.93
N MET A 875 7.87 17.73 9.45
CA MET A 875 7.95 18.76 10.49
C MET A 875 8.44 20.14 10.00
N GLU A 876 8.98 20.28 8.79
CA GLU A 876 9.47 21.57 8.29
C GLU A 876 8.32 22.57 8.05
N ALA A 877 8.40 23.73 8.69
CA ALA A 877 7.49 24.86 8.53
C ALA A 877 8.26 26.12 8.11
N ARG A 878 8.05 26.56 6.86
CA ARG A 878 8.69 27.78 6.34
C ARG A 878 8.19 29.03 7.09
N ARG A 879 8.96 30.13 7.05
CA ARG A 879 8.72 31.30 7.92
C ARG A 879 7.43 32.05 7.53
N HIS A 880 6.48 32.13 8.45
CA HIS A 880 5.14 32.67 8.22
C HIS A 880 5.06 34.20 8.42
N SER A 881 5.36 35.00 7.40
CA SER A 881 4.94 36.41 7.35
C SER A 881 4.87 37.08 5.96
N GLY A 882 5.42 36.45 4.90
CA GLY A 882 5.28 36.94 3.51
C GLY A 882 4.83 35.88 2.48
N GLU A 883 5.11 34.60 2.74
CA GLU A 883 5.05 33.51 1.73
C GLU A 883 3.80 32.61 1.80
N ILE A 884 2.73 33.00 2.50
CA ILE A 884 1.48 32.20 2.48
C ILE A 884 0.94 32.10 1.03
N ASN A 885 1.14 33.14 0.22
CA ASN A 885 0.85 33.16 -1.22
C ASN A 885 1.79 32.30 -2.09
N GLU A 886 2.88 31.74 -1.57
CA GLU A 886 3.78 30.87 -2.36
C GLU A 886 3.61 29.38 -2.04
N LEU A 887 3.21 29.05 -0.81
CA LEU A 887 2.91 27.67 -0.40
C LEU A 887 1.48 27.25 -0.75
N PHE A 888 0.53 28.18 -0.66
CA PHE A 888 -0.85 27.99 -1.14
C PHE A 888 -1.25 29.20 -2.02
N PRO A 889 -0.73 29.27 -3.26
CA PRO A 889 -0.99 30.41 -4.14
C PRO A 889 -2.48 30.51 -4.45
N GLN A 890 -3.08 31.66 -4.13
CA GLN A 890 -4.54 31.88 -4.19
C GLN A 890 -5.13 31.31 -5.50
N PRO A 891 -6.20 30.50 -5.47
CA PRO A 891 -6.77 29.93 -6.68
C PRO A 891 -7.18 31.04 -7.64
N LEU A 892 -6.77 30.94 -8.90
CA LEU A 892 -7.17 31.90 -9.93
C LEU A 892 -8.69 31.83 -10.11
N ALA A 893 -9.38 32.98 -10.12
CA ALA A 893 -10.82 33.01 -10.31
C ALA A 893 -11.19 33.36 -11.76
N LYS A 894 -11.96 32.49 -12.40
CA LYS A 894 -12.55 32.70 -13.73
C LYS A 894 -14.07 32.90 -13.61
N ILE A 895 -14.58 33.96 -14.25
CA ILE A 895 -16.02 34.15 -14.45
C ILE A 895 -16.31 33.91 -15.93
N CYS A 896 -17.03 32.83 -16.24
CA CYS A 896 -17.31 32.38 -17.60
C CYS A 896 -18.73 32.76 -18.06
N GLY A 897 -18.90 32.96 -19.37
CA GLY A 897 -20.17 33.37 -19.96
C GLY A 897 -20.52 34.83 -19.65
N ILE A 898 -19.51 35.72 -19.69
CA ILE A 898 -19.72 37.16 -19.61
C ILE A 898 -20.28 37.66 -20.94
N THR A 899 -21.47 38.25 -20.91
CA THR A 899 -22.20 38.73 -22.10
C THR A 899 -22.21 40.26 -22.25
N LYS A 900 -21.79 41.01 -21.23
CA LYS A 900 -21.77 42.49 -21.23
C LYS A 900 -20.48 43.04 -20.63
N VAL A 901 -20.09 44.23 -21.09
CA VAL A 901 -18.97 45.01 -20.52
C VAL A 901 -19.16 45.26 -19.03
N GLU A 902 -20.37 45.67 -18.61
CA GLU A 902 -20.73 45.92 -17.20
C GLU A 902 -20.44 44.71 -16.29
N TYR A 903 -20.73 43.50 -16.77
CA TYR A 903 -20.49 42.26 -16.02
C TYR A 903 -19.01 41.93 -15.94
N ALA A 904 -18.24 42.19 -17.01
CA ALA A 904 -16.79 42.05 -17.01
C ALA A 904 -16.16 42.97 -15.96
N GLU A 905 -16.46 44.27 -16.01
CA GLU A 905 -15.91 45.23 -15.06
C GLU A 905 -16.29 44.93 -13.61
N ALA A 906 -17.53 44.49 -13.35
CA ALA A 906 -17.97 44.13 -12.00
C ALA A 906 -17.20 42.90 -11.46
N ALA A 907 -16.96 41.91 -12.31
CA ALA A 907 -16.10 40.77 -11.97
C ALA A 907 -14.64 41.21 -11.72
N LEU A 908 -14.09 42.12 -12.54
CA LEU A 908 -12.74 42.63 -12.38
C LEU A 908 -12.55 43.47 -11.10
N ARG A 909 -13.48 44.38 -10.80
CA ARG A 909 -13.53 45.14 -9.53
C ARG A 909 -13.61 44.21 -8.31
N SER A 910 -14.32 43.10 -8.44
CA SER A 910 -14.41 42.05 -7.41
C SER A 910 -13.16 41.15 -7.35
N GLY A 911 -12.30 41.19 -8.38
CA GLY A 911 -11.01 40.50 -8.46
C GLY A 911 -11.00 39.17 -9.20
N ALA A 912 -11.79 39.03 -10.27
CA ALA A 912 -11.61 37.94 -11.23
C ALA A 912 -10.26 38.09 -11.97
N ASN A 913 -9.53 36.98 -12.12
CA ASN A 913 -8.29 36.92 -12.90
C ASN A 913 -8.57 36.65 -14.39
N LEU A 914 -9.62 35.90 -14.67
CA LEU A 914 -9.94 35.40 -16.01
C LEU A 914 -11.40 35.71 -16.38
N ILE A 915 -11.61 36.24 -17.58
CA ILE A 915 -12.95 36.54 -18.13
C ILE A 915 -13.24 35.58 -19.29
N GLY A 916 -14.27 34.74 -19.16
CA GLY A 916 -14.66 33.75 -20.16
C GLY A 916 -15.76 34.23 -21.10
N LEU A 917 -15.46 34.26 -22.40
CA LEU A 917 -16.38 34.58 -23.51
C LEU A 917 -16.73 33.31 -24.26
N ILE A 918 -17.99 33.08 -24.64
CA ILE A 918 -18.43 31.81 -25.25
C ILE A 918 -18.76 32.01 -26.73
N PHE A 919 -18.11 31.21 -27.60
CA PHE A 919 -18.29 31.22 -29.06
C PHE A 919 -18.96 29.92 -29.57
N VAL A 920 -19.71 29.25 -28.69
CA VAL A 920 -20.53 28.07 -29.02
C VAL A 920 -21.95 28.54 -29.34
N GLU A 921 -22.37 28.43 -30.60
CA GLU A 921 -23.59 29.05 -31.15
C GLU A 921 -24.89 28.62 -30.45
N HIS A 922 -24.97 27.37 -29.98
CA HIS A 922 -26.13 26.84 -29.25
C HIS A 922 -26.17 27.24 -27.76
N SER A 923 -25.17 27.97 -27.27
CA SER A 923 -25.14 28.43 -25.88
C SER A 923 -26.01 29.68 -25.70
N PRO A 924 -26.85 29.76 -24.65
CA PRO A 924 -27.57 31.00 -24.31
C PRO A 924 -26.63 32.13 -23.82
N ARG A 925 -25.31 31.89 -23.83
CA ARG A 925 -24.25 32.81 -23.44
C ARG A 925 -23.32 33.15 -24.63
N TYR A 926 -23.73 32.78 -25.85
CA TYR A 926 -22.99 33.03 -27.09
C TYR A 926 -22.73 34.54 -27.30
N LEU A 927 -21.61 34.84 -27.95
CA LEU A 927 -21.20 36.20 -28.29
C LEU A 927 -20.80 36.34 -29.76
N GLU A 928 -21.36 37.36 -30.39
CA GLU A 928 -20.88 37.89 -31.67
C GLU A 928 -19.51 38.56 -31.52
N ILE A 929 -18.71 38.52 -32.59
CA ILE A 929 -17.32 39.04 -32.62
C ILE A 929 -17.24 40.49 -32.13
N GLU A 930 -18.12 41.38 -32.59
CA GLU A 930 -18.14 42.80 -32.22
C GLU A 930 -18.53 43.04 -30.75
N GLN A 931 -19.33 42.14 -30.16
CA GLN A 931 -19.71 42.23 -28.75
C GLN A 931 -18.59 41.69 -27.85
N ALA A 932 -17.95 40.59 -28.25
CA ALA A 932 -16.78 40.05 -27.59
C ALA A 932 -15.61 41.04 -27.59
N LYS A 933 -15.35 41.72 -28.72
CA LYS A 933 -14.30 42.72 -28.85
C LYS A 933 -14.47 43.88 -27.87
N LYS A 934 -15.67 44.43 -27.71
CA LYS A 934 -15.97 45.47 -26.71
C LYS A 934 -15.68 45.03 -25.29
N ILE A 935 -15.90 43.75 -24.97
CA ILE A 935 -15.56 43.19 -23.66
C ILE A 935 -14.03 43.03 -23.52
N VAL A 936 -13.33 42.54 -24.54
CA VAL A 936 -11.86 42.47 -24.53
C VAL A 936 -11.23 43.84 -24.34
N ASP A 937 -11.68 44.86 -25.09
CA ASP A 937 -11.18 46.23 -25.00
C ASP A 937 -11.34 46.79 -23.57
N ALA A 938 -12.48 46.53 -22.92
CA ALA A 938 -12.72 46.92 -21.52
C ALA A 938 -11.82 46.18 -20.52
N VAL A 939 -11.63 44.86 -20.68
CA VAL A 939 -10.72 44.06 -19.83
C VAL A 939 -9.26 44.50 -20.00
N ARG A 940 -8.85 44.79 -21.22
CA ARG A 940 -7.51 45.30 -21.56
C ARG A 940 -7.26 46.71 -21.01
N ALA A 941 -8.26 47.59 -21.11
CA ALA A 941 -8.21 48.93 -20.52
C ALA A 941 -8.11 48.88 -18.99
N TYR A 942 -8.88 48.01 -18.32
CA TYR A 942 -8.77 47.79 -16.88
C TYR A 942 -7.39 47.25 -16.45
N GLY A 943 -6.78 46.40 -17.29
CA GLY A 943 -5.43 45.87 -17.08
C GLY A 943 -4.29 46.74 -17.63
N GLU A 944 -4.57 48.00 -18.01
CA GLU A 944 -3.62 48.98 -18.55
C GLU A 944 -2.72 48.44 -19.69
N ARG A 945 -3.28 47.64 -20.61
CA ARG A 945 -2.53 47.00 -21.70
C ARG A 945 -3.22 47.09 -23.07
N THR A 946 -2.42 46.97 -24.12
CA THR A 946 -2.89 46.95 -25.52
C THR A 946 -2.68 45.60 -26.22
N GLU A 947 -1.78 44.75 -25.72
CA GLU A 947 -1.34 43.49 -26.36
C GLU A 947 -1.66 42.23 -25.54
N ARG A 948 -1.48 41.06 -26.15
CA ARG A 948 -1.41 39.77 -25.45
C ARG A 948 -0.12 39.72 -24.62
N ILE A 949 -0.21 39.37 -23.33
CA ILE A 949 0.97 39.31 -22.45
C ILE A 949 1.44 37.89 -22.14
N LEU A 950 0.52 36.91 -22.06
CA LEU A 950 0.81 35.55 -21.60
C LEU A 950 1.91 34.81 -22.40
N PRO A 951 2.04 34.95 -23.75
CA PRO A 951 3.13 34.31 -24.49
C PRO A 951 4.52 34.65 -23.94
N LYS A 952 4.75 35.90 -23.52
CA LYS A 952 6.02 36.39 -22.96
C LYS A 952 6.39 35.71 -21.62
N PHE A 953 5.42 35.14 -20.90
CA PHE A 953 5.63 34.34 -19.68
C PHE A 953 5.82 32.85 -19.97
N LEU A 954 5.37 32.37 -21.14
CA LEU A 954 5.46 30.96 -21.53
C LEU A 954 6.73 30.64 -22.34
N GLU A 955 7.35 31.62 -23.00
CA GLU A 955 8.61 31.48 -23.76
C GLU A 955 9.69 30.71 -22.98
N ILE A 956 10.34 29.73 -23.63
CA ILE A 956 11.45 28.97 -23.06
C ILE A 956 12.76 29.39 -23.71
N LYS A 957 13.72 29.89 -22.93
CA LYS A 957 15.10 30.06 -23.39
C LYS A 957 15.86 28.72 -23.35
N GLY A 958 15.65 27.89 -24.38
CA GLY A 958 16.57 26.81 -24.76
C GLY A 958 16.35 25.42 -24.13
N VAL A 959 15.18 25.13 -23.54
CA VAL A 959 14.94 23.87 -22.79
C VAL A 959 13.52 23.31 -23.01
N GLU A 960 13.05 23.20 -24.27
CA GLU A 960 11.73 22.61 -24.57
C GLU A 960 11.73 21.07 -24.63
N SER A 961 12.86 20.44 -24.96
CA SER A 961 12.93 19.01 -25.31
C SER A 961 13.26 18.05 -24.16
N THR A 962 13.35 18.53 -22.91
CA THR A 962 13.83 17.72 -21.76
C THR A 962 12.94 17.74 -20.52
N LEU A 963 11.83 18.50 -20.51
CA LEU A 963 10.94 18.58 -19.35
C LEU A 963 9.94 17.42 -19.32
N ASN A 964 9.65 16.90 -18.11
CA ASN A 964 8.60 15.90 -17.94
C ASN A 964 7.19 16.53 -17.85
N VAL A 965 6.15 15.70 -17.85
CA VAL A 965 4.74 16.13 -17.88
C VAL A 965 4.39 17.05 -16.70
N CYS A 966 4.75 16.66 -15.47
CA CYS A 966 4.46 17.46 -14.29
C CYS A 966 5.18 18.82 -14.32
N GLU A 967 6.45 18.84 -14.74
CA GLU A 967 7.23 20.07 -14.89
C GLU A 967 6.63 21.03 -15.93
N TRP A 968 6.17 20.51 -17.07
CA TRP A 968 5.53 21.30 -18.12
C TRP A 968 4.30 22.06 -17.58
N TYR A 969 3.35 21.33 -16.96
CA TYR A 969 2.12 21.94 -16.45
C TYR A 969 2.36 22.82 -15.22
N GLN A 970 3.35 22.50 -14.36
CA GLN A 970 3.72 23.38 -13.24
C GLN A 970 4.34 24.70 -13.70
N ARG A 971 5.25 24.65 -14.68
CA ARG A 971 5.87 25.85 -15.25
C ARG A 971 4.82 26.75 -15.91
N ASN A 972 3.92 26.16 -16.71
CA ASN A 972 2.83 26.89 -17.33
C ASN A 972 1.88 27.49 -16.26
N ALA A 973 1.54 26.73 -15.22
CA ALA A 973 0.73 27.22 -14.11
C ALA A 973 1.37 28.42 -13.39
N SER A 974 2.70 28.43 -13.20
CA SER A 974 3.42 29.60 -12.69
C SER A 974 3.28 30.80 -13.65
N ALA A 975 3.58 30.60 -14.93
CA ALA A 975 3.47 31.64 -15.96
C ALA A 975 2.07 32.25 -16.05
N LEU A 976 1.02 31.44 -15.88
CA LEU A 976 -0.36 31.93 -15.82
C LEU A 976 -0.62 32.77 -14.56
N ARG A 977 -0.13 32.36 -13.39
CA ARG A 977 -0.22 33.13 -12.15
C ARG A 977 0.53 34.47 -12.27
N ASP A 978 1.74 34.46 -12.80
CA ASP A 978 2.58 35.66 -13.00
C ASP A 978 1.94 36.67 -13.97
N ALA A 979 1.29 36.17 -15.03
CA ALA A 979 0.51 36.99 -15.94
C ALA A 979 -0.75 37.56 -15.25
N CYS A 980 -1.52 36.72 -14.56
CA CYS A 980 -2.76 37.10 -13.86
C CYS A 980 -2.52 38.05 -12.68
N ALA A 981 -1.32 38.03 -12.07
CA ALA A 981 -0.91 38.93 -11.01
C ALA A 981 -0.64 40.37 -11.52
N ARG A 982 -0.43 40.54 -12.84
CA ARG A 982 -0.21 41.85 -13.48
C ARG A 982 -1.46 42.42 -14.11
N THR A 983 -2.29 41.57 -14.72
CA THR A 983 -3.48 41.99 -15.49
C THR A 983 -4.45 40.81 -15.61
N PRO A 984 -5.77 41.07 -15.65
CA PRO A 984 -6.72 40.05 -16.07
C PRO A 984 -6.51 39.62 -17.52
N LEU A 985 -6.85 38.36 -17.83
CA LEU A 985 -6.77 37.76 -19.17
C LEU A 985 -8.16 37.35 -19.68
N VAL A 986 -8.34 37.33 -21.00
CA VAL A 986 -9.59 36.90 -21.65
C VAL A 986 -9.45 35.52 -22.26
N VAL A 987 -10.38 34.64 -21.90
CA VAL A 987 -10.48 33.25 -22.37
C VAL A 987 -11.67 33.13 -23.32
N GLY A 988 -11.45 32.70 -24.57
CA GLY A 988 -12.55 32.30 -25.46
C GLY A 988 -12.85 30.82 -25.34
N VAL A 989 -14.12 30.45 -25.18
CA VAL A 989 -14.57 29.06 -25.04
C VAL A 989 -15.20 28.59 -26.35
N PHE A 990 -14.69 27.50 -26.89
CA PHE A 990 -15.08 26.89 -28.17
C PHE A 990 -15.44 25.42 -27.96
N ALA A 991 -16.25 24.88 -28.86
CA ALA A 991 -16.59 23.46 -28.91
C ALA A 991 -16.80 23.05 -30.38
N ASN A 992 -16.10 22.00 -30.81
CA ASN A 992 -16.21 21.33 -32.10
C ASN A 992 -16.04 22.27 -33.32
N LYS A 993 -15.17 23.27 -33.22
CA LYS A 993 -14.76 24.17 -34.32
C LYS A 993 -13.34 23.88 -34.79
N SER A 994 -13.00 24.23 -36.03
CA SER A 994 -11.66 24.02 -36.58
C SER A 994 -10.62 24.98 -36.00
N ALA A 995 -9.34 24.58 -35.98
CA ALA A 995 -8.26 25.43 -35.51
C ALA A 995 -8.15 26.74 -36.30
N ALA A 996 -8.45 26.71 -37.60
CA ALA A 996 -8.47 27.89 -38.47
C ALA A 996 -9.51 28.94 -38.03
N GLU A 997 -10.76 28.51 -37.80
CA GLU A 997 -11.83 29.39 -37.29
C GLU A 997 -11.51 29.92 -35.89
N ILE A 998 -10.99 29.06 -35.01
CA ILE A 998 -10.60 29.43 -33.64
C ILE A 998 -9.50 30.51 -33.67
N ASN A 999 -8.48 30.35 -34.51
CA ASN A 999 -7.42 31.33 -34.69
C ASN A 999 -7.94 32.65 -35.26
N GLU A 1000 -8.78 32.59 -36.30
CA GLU A 1000 -9.38 33.79 -36.91
C GLU A 1000 -10.20 34.59 -35.89
N ILE A 1001 -11.02 33.93 -35.07
CA ILE A 1001 -11.79 34.57 -34.00
C ILE A 1001 -10.84 35.10 -32.91
N ALA A 1002 -9.85 34.31 -32.49
CA ALA A 1002 -8.91 34.71 -31.44
C ALA A 1002 -8.10 35.95 -31.81
N ASP A 1003 -7.69 36.08 -33.07
CA ASP A 1003 -6.94 37.24 -33.59
C ASP A 1003 -7.84 38.46 -33.84
N LYS A 1004 -9.05 38.29 -34.40
CA LYS A 1004 -10.02 39.40 -34.59
C LYS A 1004 -10.51 39.98 -33.26
N VAL A 1005 -10.78 39.14 -32.27
CA VAL A 1005 -11.31 39.53 -30.95
C VAL A 1005 -10.19 39.93 -29.99
N GLY A 1006 -8.98 39.38 -30.16
CA GLY A 1006 -7.85 39.64 -29.26
C GLY A 1006 -7.85 38.80 -27.99
N LEU A 1007 -8.27 37.53 -28.07
CA LEU A 1007 -8.24 36.59 -26.94
C LEU A 1007 -6.81 36.34 -26.46
N ASP A 1008 -6.63 36.10 -25.15
CA ASP A 1008 -5.32 35.73 -24.57
C ASP A 1008 -5.15 34.21 -24.44
N ILE A 1009 -6.26 33.48 -24.28
CA ILE A 1009 -6.33 32.04 -24.05
C ILE A 1009 -7.53 31.46 -24.83
N VAL A 1010 -7.39 30.25 -25.36
CA VAL A 1010 -8.50 29.44 -25.91
C VAL A 1010 -8.81 28.27 -24.97
N GLN A 1011 -10.08 28.07 -24.63
CA GLN A 1011 -10.58 26.91 -23.92
C GLN A 1011 -11.37 26.01 -24.88
N LEU A 1012 -10.93 24.77 -25.02
CA LEU A 1012 -11.59 23.74 -25.84
C LEU A 1012 -12.47 22.86 -24.97
N HIS A 1013 -13.77 22.90 -25.24
CA HIS A 1013 -14.82 22.38 -24.36
C HIS A 1013 -15.73 21.34 -25.03
N GLY A 1014 -15.50 21.03 -26.32
CA GLY A 1014 -16.21 19.97 -27.05
C GLY A 1014 -15.47 18.63 -26.96
N ASP A 1015 -15.61 17.82 -27.99
CA ASP A 1015 -15.03 16.47 -28.12
C ASP A 1015 -13.71 16.48 -28.91
N GLU A 1016 -13.09 17.64 -29.09
CA GLU A 1016 -11.86 17.77 -29.85
C GLU A 1016 -10.68 17.06 -29.17
N GLY A 1017 -9.91 16.27 -29.92
CA GLY A 1017 -8.69 15.65 -29.42
C GLY A 1017 -7.62 16.68 -29.04
N PHE A 1018 -6.68 16.30 -28.18
CA PHE A 1018 -5.61 17.20 -27.70
C PHE A 1018 -4.75 17.80 -28.83
N GLU A 1019 -4.61 17.10 -29.95
CA GLU A 1019 -3.73 17.47 -31.07
C GLU A 1019 -4.08 18.83 -31.68
N ILE A 1020 -5.36 19.23 -31.71
CA ILE A 1020 -5.79 20.55 -32.20
C ILE A 1020 -5.15 21.71 -31.42
N CYS A 1021 -4.74 21.48 -30.15
CA CYS A 1021 -4.10 22.49 -29.33
C CYS A 1021 -2.78 23.00 -29.93
N ARG A 1022 -2.10 22.17 -30.76
CA ARG A 1022 -0.85 22.52 -31.44
C ARG A 1022 -1.04 23.44 -32.65
N GLU A 1023 -2.25 23.50 -33.19
CA GLU A 1023 -2.61 24.32 -34.35
C GLU A 1023 -3.18 25.68 -33.93
N ILE A 1024 -3.38 25.92 -32.63
CA ILE A 1024 -3.95 27.16 -32.09
C ILE A 1024 -2.82 28.12 -31.71
N ASN A 1025 -2.86 29.35 -32.25
CA ASN A 1025 -1.83 30.37 -32.14
C ASN A 1025 -1.73 31.06 -30.76
N VAL A 1026 -2.61 30.68 -29.82
CA VAL A 1026 -2.68 31.24 -28.46
C VAL A 1026 -2.73 30.12 -27.43
N PRO A 1027 -2.27 30.34 -26.19
CA PRO A 1027 -2.25 29.31 -25.15
C PRO A 1027 -3.61 28.64 -24.92
N THR A 1028 -3.59 27.32 -24.70
CA THR A 1028 -4.79 26.49 -24.67
C THR A 1028 -5.10 25.90 -23.28
N VAL A 1029 -6.39 25.89 -22.93
CA VAL A 1029 -6.98 25.12 -21.82
C VAL A 1029 -7.75 23.96 -22.43
N ARG A 1030 -7.37 22.72 -22.13
CA ARG A 1030 -8.16 21.54 -22.52
C ARG A 1030 -9.06 21.09 -21.36
N VAL A 1031 -10.34 20.86 -21.65
CA VAL A 1031 -11.32 20.41 -20.66
C VAL A 1031 -11.46 18.89 -20.64
N PHE A 1032 -11.55 18.33 -19.44
CA PHE A 1032 -12.00 16.97 -19.18
C PHE A 1032 -13.41 16.99 -18.58
N HIS A 1033 -14.29 16.20 -19.18
CA HIS A 1033 -15.69 16.07 -18.82
C HIS A 1033 -15.87 14.88 -17.88
N LEU A 1034 -16.17 15.16 -16.61
CA LEU A 1034 -16.34 14.16 -15.55
C LEU A 1034 -17.83 13.90 -15.29
N PRO A 1035 -18.24 12.68 -14.92
CA PRO A 1035 -19.60 12.41 -14.44
C PRO A 1035 -19.89 13.13 -13.12
N ASP A 1036 -21.17 13.25 -12.78
CA ASP A 1036 -21.58 13.80 -11.49
C ASP A 1036 -21.16 12.94 -10.29
N HIS A 1037 -21.20 13.53 -9.09
CA HIS A 1037 -20.83 12.86 -7.84
C HIS A 1037 -21.63 11.56 -7.57
N MET A 1038 -22.79 11.33 -8.20
CA MET A 1038 -23.55 10.10 -8.00
C MET A 1038 -23.03 8.92 -8.83
N ASN A 1039 -22.15 9.17 -9.80
CA ASN A 1039 -21.58 8.16 -10.71
C ASN A 1039 -20.03 8.19 -10.71
N SER A 1040 -19.41 8.72 -9.65
CA SER A 1040 -17.95 8.96 -9.59
C SER A 1040 -17.08 7.71 -9.57
N ASP A 1041 -17.63 6.55 -9.15
CA ASP A 1041 -16.88 5.29 -9.03
C ASP A 1041 -16.43 4.71 -10.38
N SER A 1042 -16.88 5.29 -11.50
CA SER A 1042 -16.46 4.92 -12.86
C SER A 1042 -15.33 5.78 -13.44
N VAL A 1043 -14.78 6.75 -12.69
CA VAL A 1043 -13.77 7.68 -13.22
C VAL A 1043 -12.36 7.12 -13.10
N ASP A 1044 -11.82 6.64 -14.22
CA ASP A 1044 -10.41 6.30 -14.35
C ASP A 1044 -9.55 7.58 -14.49
N ALA A 1045 -9.08 8.10 -13.36
CA ALA A 1045 -8.18 9.26 -13.34
C ALA A 1045 -6.83 8.98 -14.03
N GLU A 1046 -6.35 7.73 -14.03
CA GLU A 1046 -5.08 7.33 -14.66
C GLU A 1046 -5.21 7.30 -16.19
N GLY A 1047 -6.34 6.79 -16.70
CA GLY A 1047 -6.71 6.88 -18.10
C GLY A 1047 -6.80 8.33 -18.60
N ILE A 1048 -7.19 9.28 -17.75
CA ILE A 1048 -7.13 10.71 -18.09
C ILE A 1048 -5.67 11.19 -18.19
N PHE A 1049 -4.79 10.81 -17.25
CA PHE A 1049 -3.37 11.20 -17.28
C PHE A 1049 -2.62 10.72 -18.53
N GLN A 1050 -2.97 9.56 -19.10
CA GLN A 1050 -2.35 9.05 -20.34
C GLN A 1050 -2.52 9.99 -21.55
N HIS A 1051 -3.56 10.82 -21.55
CA HIS A 1051 -3.85 11.81 -22.59
C HIS A 1051 -3.13 13.15 -22.34
N VAL A 1052 -2.66 13.39 -21.12
CA VAL A 1052 -1.95 14.62 -20.72
C VAL A 1052 -0.47 14.52 -21.11
N LYS A 1053 -0.05 15.26 -22.14
CA LYS A 1053 1.36 15.28 -22.61
C LYS A 1053 1.92 16.71 -22.65
N PRO A 1054 3.26 16.88 -22.57
CA PRO A 1054 3.91 18.17 -22.80
C PRO A 1054 3.68 18.65 -24.24
N GLY A 1055 3.60 19.96 -24.46
CA GLY A 1055 3.50 20.54 -25.80
C GLY A 1055 2.14 20.38 -26.51
N LEU A 1056 1.13 19.78 -25.85
CA LEU A 1056 -0.24 19.74 -26.36
C LEU A 1056 -1.06 20.91 -25.81
N ALA A 1057 -1.59 20.79 -24.60
CA ALA A 1057 -2.26 21.89 -23.90
C ALA A 1057 -1.28 22.67 -23.01
N ASN A 1058 -1.57 23.94 -22.74
CA ASN A 1058 -0.86 24.70 -21.72
C ASN A 1058 -1.43 24.44 -20.32
N PHE A 1059 -2.76 24.28 -20.24
CA PHE A 1059 -3.52 24.16 -19.00
C PHE A 1059 -4.61 23.09 -19.09
N LEU A 1060 -5.04 22.57 -17.94
CA LEU A 1060 -6.11 21.59 -17.81
C LEU A 1060 -7.28 22.19 -17.01
N LEU A 1061 -8.50 21.78 -17.33
CA LEU A 1061 -9.70 22.12 -16.57
C LEU A 1061 -10.61 20.89 -16.42
N LEU A 1062 -11.18 20.69 -15.24
CA LEU A 1062 -12.13 19.61 -14.94
C LEU A 1062 -13.55 20.20 -14.82
N ASP A 1063 -14.51 19.72 -15.59
CA ASP A 1063 -15.93 20.16 -15.55
C ASP A 1063 -16.88 18.95 -15.41
N THR A 1064 -18.12 19.19 -14.97
CA THR A 1064 -19.15 18.16 -14.77
C THR A 1064 -20.08 18.06 -15.98
N THR A 1065 -20.15 16.88 -16.59
CA THR A 1065 -21.09 16.55 -17.67
C THR A 1065 -22.23 15.67 -17.14
N VAL A 1066 -23.46 16.04 -17.49
CA VAL A 1066 -24.69 15.36 -17.03
C VAL A 1066 -25.54 14.99 -18.23
N LYS A 1067 -25.84 13.70 -18.41
CA LYS A 1067 -26.72 13.18 -19.49
C LYS A 1067 -26.34 13.68 -20.91
N GLY A 1068 -25.04 13.81 -21.19
CA GLY A 1068 -24.53 14.32 -22.47
C GLY A 1068 -24.51 15.85 -22.61
N GLN A 1069 -24.99 16.61 -21.61
CA GLN A 1069 -24.84 18.06 -21.58
C GLN A 1069 -23.45 18.44 -21.04
N GLN A 1070 -22.61 18.98 -21.94
CA GLN A 1070 -21.30 19.53 -21.61
C GLN A 1070 -21.43 20.99 -21.12
N GLY A 1071 -21.07 21.22 -19.87
CA GLY A 1071 -21.07 22.55 -19.24
C GLY A 1071 -22.46 23.11 -18.87
N GLY A 1072 -22.47 24.05 -17.92
CA GLY A 1072 -23.70 24.76 -17.50
C GLY A 1072 -24.73 23.91 -16.74
N THR A 1073 -24.39 22.66 -16.40
CA THR A 1073 -25.25 21.64 -15.77
C THR A 1073 -25.75 22.01 -14.36
N GLY A 1074 -25.01 22.86 -13.64
CA GLY A 1074 -25.33 23.25 -12.26
C GLY A 1074 -25.06 22.15 -11.20
N MET A 1075 -24.46 21.02 -11.60
CA MET A 1075 -24.10 19.90 -10.73
C MET A 1075 -22.58 19.79 -10.59
N THR A 1076 -22.11 19.19 -9.50
CA THR A 1076 -20.69 18.99 -9.16
C THR A 1076 -20.27 17.53 -9.30
N PHE A 1077 -19.03 17.28 -9.76
CA PHE A 1077 -18.34 16.00 -9.68
C PHE A 1077 -17.73 15.74 -8.27
N ASP A 1078 -17.18 14.56 -7.99
CA ASP A 1078 -16.41 14.33 -6.75
C ASP A 1078 -15.05 15.04 -6.82
N TRP A 1079 -14.91 16.12 -6.05
CA TRP A 1079 -13.69 16.93 -5.98
C TRP A 1079 -12.44 16.18 -5.52
N LYS A 1080 -12.55 14.97 -4.96
CA LYS A 1080 -11.39 14.09 -4.74
C LYS A 1080 -10.64 13.78 -6.03
N ILE A 1081 -11.33 13.70 -7.17
CA ILE A 1081 -10.71 13.49 -8.48
C ILE A 1081 -9.73 14.65 -8.78
N ALA A 1082 -10.12 15.90 -8.50
CA ALA A 1082 -9.23 17.05 -8.67
C ALA A 1082 -8.05 17.04 -7.66
N ALA A 1083 -8.25 16.51 -6.45
CA ALA A 1083 -7.16 16.30 -5.50
C ALA A 1083 -6.12 15.28 -6.02
N LEU A 1084 -6.53 14.24 -6.75
CA LEU A 1084 -5.61 13.29 -7.39
C LEU A 1084 -4.72 13.98 -8.43
N PHE A 1085 -5.25 14.90 -9.24
CA PHE A 1085 -4.46 15.70 -10.19
C PHE A 1085 -3.37 16.52 -9.47
N ASN A 1086 -3.73 17.17 -8.37
CA ASN A 1086 -2.77 17.95 -7.59
C ASN A 1086 -1.70 17.06 -6.91
N GLN A 1087 -2.09 15.89 -6.38
CA GLN A 1087 -1.16 14.88 -5.85
C GLN A 1087 -0.21 14.33 -6.93
N ALA A 1088 -0.73 14.08 -8.14
CA ALA A 1088 0.03 13.74 -9.34
C ALA A 1088 0.83 14.91 -9.92
N ARG A 1089 0.91 16.05 -9.21
CA ARG A 1089 1.70 17.23 -9.58
C ARG A 1089 1.27 17.87 -10.91
N LEU A 1090 0.00 17.71 -11.31
CA LEU A 1090 -0.64 18.28 -12.50
C LEU A 1090 -1.67 19.37 -12.12
N PRO A 1091 -1.32 20.66 -12.14
CA PRO A 1091 -2.25 21.73 -11.79
C PRO A 1091 -3.41 21.85 -12.78
N CYS A 1092 -4.65 21.87 -12.27
CA CYS A 1092 -5.86 22.01 -13.08
C CYS A 1092 -6.80 23.08 -12.50
N LEU A 1093 -7.61 23.69 -13.39
CA LEU A 1093 -8.77 24.51 -13.04
C LEU A 1093 -9.97 23.60 -12.73
N MET A 1094 -10.90 24.05 -11.88
CA MET A 1094 -12.15 23.34 -11.60
C MET A 1094 -13.37 24.15 -12.01
N ALA A 1095 -14.31 23.51 -12.70
CA ALA A 1095 -15.64 24.01 -13.05
C ALA A 1095 -16.72 22.99 -12.61
N GLY A 1096 -17.96 23.20 -13.05
CA GLY A 1096 -19.09 22.31 -12.76
C GLY A 1096 -19.74 22.59 -11.41
N GLY A 1097 -20.96 23.15 -11.44
CA GLY A 1097 -21.80 23.32 -10.24
C GLY A 1097 -21.27 24.24 -9.14
N LEU A 1098 -20.17 24.97 -9.37
CA LEU A 1098 -19.61 25.89 -8.37
C LEU A 1098 -20.53 27.09 -8.12
N THR A 1099 -20.67 27.46 -6.85
CA THR A 1099 -21.45 28.62 -6.36
C THR A 1099 -20.69 29.33 -5.23
N ALA A 1100 -21.14 30.52 -4.82
CA ALA A 1100 -20.48 31.28 -3.75
C ALA A 1100 -20.48 30.53 -2.40
N GLU A 1101 -21.45 29.63 -2.21
CA GLU A 1101 -21.69 28.85 -1.00
C GLU A 1101 -20.86 27.56 -0.94
N ASN A 1102 -20.50 26.96 -2.09
CA ASN A 1102 -19.77 25.68 -2.14
C ASN A 1102 -18.28 25.81 -2.49
N VAL A 1103 -17.84 26.91 -3.11
CA VAL A 1103 -16.50 27.04 -3.69
C VAL A 1103 -15.38 26.99 -2.64
N GLY A 1104 -15.59 27.50 -1.43
CA GLY A 1104 -14.62 27.40 -0.33
C GLY A 1104 -14.32 25.95 0.05
N LYS A 1105 -15.34 25.08 0.09
CA LYS A 1105 -15.19 23.64 0.34
C LYS A 1105 -14.51 22.93 -0.84
N ALA A 1106 -14.81 23.34 -2.08
CA ALA A 1106 -14.16 22.80 -3.27
C ALA A 1106 -12.65 23.08 -3.26
N ILE A 1107 -12.25 24.32 -2.97
CA ILE A 1107 -10.85 24.72 -2.84
C ILE A 1107 -10.15 23.95 -1.73
N ALA A 1108 -10.77 23.82 -0.56
CA ALA A 1108 -10.19 23.12 0.59
C ALA A 1108 -9.91 21.62 0.32
N ILE A 1109 -10.78 20.95 -0.45
CA ILE A 1109 -10.63 19.53 -0.78
C ILE A 1109 -9.65 19.29 -1.92
N ALA A 1110 -9.73 20.08 -2.99
CA ALA A 1110 -9.00 19.81 -4.23
C ALA A 1110 -7.70 20.61 -4.41
N GLN A 1111 -7.57 21.77 -3.75
CA GLN A 1111 -6.46 22.72 -3.92
C GLN A 1111 -6.11 23.02 -5.40
N PRO A 1112 -7.08 23.46 -6.23
CA PRO A 1112 -6.88 23.62 -7.66
C PRO A 1112 -5.99 24.83 -8.01
N LEU A 1113 -5.50 24.88 -9.24
CA LEU A 1113 -4.85 26.06 -9.82
C LEU A 1113 -5.79 27.28 -9.80
N GLY A 1114 -7.07 27.02 -9.96
CA GLY A 1114 -8.12 28.03 -9.99
C GLY A 1114 -9.51 27.41 -10.13
N VAL A 1115 -10.52 28.26 -10.04
CA VAL A 1115 -11.94 27.89 -10.12
C VAL A 1115 -12.65 28.71 -11.19
N ASP A 1116 -13.56 28.07 -11.90
CA ASP A 1116 -14.34 28.65 -12.99
C ASP A 1116 -15.84 28.53 -12.71
N VAL A 1117 -16.54 29.66 -12.70
CA VAL A 1117 -17.98 29.69 -12.46
C VAL A 1117 -18.73 30.37 -13.60
N SER A 1118 -19.86 29.74 -13.98
CA SER A 1118 -20.76 30.24 -15.02
C SER A 1118 -22.17 30.45 -14.47
N SER A 1119 -22.99 29.40 -14.37
CA SER A 1119 -24.40 29.49 -13.96
C SER A 1119 -24.62 29.72 -12.46
N GLY A 1120 -23.69 29.32 -11.59
CA GLY A 1120 -23.81 29.52 -10.13
C GLY A 1120 -23.84 30.99 -9.68
N VAL A 1121 -23.41 31.91 -10.54
CA VAL A 1121 -23.42 33.37 -10.32
C VAL A 1121 -24.35 34.11 -11.30
N GLU A 1122 -25.32 33.40 -11.88
CA GLU A 1122 -26.36 33.97 -12.73
C GLU A 1122 -27.67 34.20 -11.97
N VAL A 1123 -28.49 35.12 -12.49
CA VAL A 1123 -29.87 35.30 -12.04
C VAL A 1123 -30.65 34.02 -12.32
N LYS A 1124 -31.30 33.47 -11.30
CA LYS A 1124 -31.99 32.18 -11.39
C LYS A 1124 -33.10 32.23 -12.46
N GLY A 1125 -32.98 31.40 -13.49
CA GLY A 1125 -33.91 31.37 -14.62
C GLY A 1125 -33.56 32.33 -15.77
N SER A 1126 -32.42 33.01 -15.73
CA SER A 1126 -31.95 33.90 -16.82
C SER A 1126 -30.49 33.60 -17.20
N PRO A 1127 -30.24 32.52 -17.97
CA PRO A 1127 -28.90 32.17 -18.42
C PRO A 1127 -28.20 33.33 -19.14
N GLY A 1128 -26.91 33.54 -18.85
CA GLY A 1128 -26.13 34.65 -19.42
C GLY A 1128 -26.37 36.02 -18.78
N VAL A 1129 -27.27 36.13 -17.79
CA VAL A 1129 -27.47 37.33 -16.96
C VAL A 1129 -26.76 37.14 -15.63
N LYS A 1130 -25.61 37.83 -15.42
CA LYS A 1130 -24.85 37.74 -14.17
C LYS A 1130 -25.54 38.49 -13.04
N ASP A 1131 -25.60 37.86 -11.88
CA ASP A 1131 -26.00 38.46 -10.60
C ASP A 1131 -24.73 39.03 -9.96
N LEU A 1132 -24.61 40.36 -9.89
CA LEU A 1132 -23.37 41.02 -9.50
C LEU A 1132 -23.01 40.76 -8.03
N ASP A 1133 -24.01 40.59 -7.16
CA ASP A 1133 -23.79 40.28 -5.75
C ASP A 1133 -23.31 38.83 -5.58
N ARG A 1134 -23.82 37.88 -6.38
CA ARG A 1134 -23.28 36.51 -6.43
C ARG A 1134 -21.85 36.47 -6.97
N VAL A 1135 -21.55 37.24 -8.02
CA VAL A 1135 -20.19 37.36 -8.57
C VAL A 1135 -19.24 37.90 -7.49
N ALA A 1136 -19.62 38.97 -6.80
CA ALA A 1136 -18.84 39.56 -5.72
C ALA A 1136 -18.65 38.60 -4.54
N ARG A 1137 -19.72 37.93 -4.08
CA ARG A 1137 -19.64 36.91 -3.01
C ARG A 1137 -18.76 35.73 -3.41
N PHE A 1138 -18.90 35.18 -4.61
CA PHE A 1138 -18.06 34.09 -5.10
C PHE A 1138 -16.57 34.48 -5.09
N LEU A 1139 -16.23 35.63 -5.68
CA LEU A 1139 -14.85 36.11 -5.76
C LEU A 1139 -14.28 36.44 -4.38
N LYS A 1140 -15.11 36.93 -3.45
CA LYS A 1140 -14.74 37.08 -2.04
C LYS A 1140 -14.43 35.72 -1.41
N THR A 1141 -15.31 34.72 -1.52
CA THR A 1141 -15.06 33.37 -0.97
C THR A 1141 -13.79 32.73 -1.54
N VAL A 1142 -13.45 32.98 -2.81
CA VAL A 1142 -12.21 32.49 -3.42
C VAL A 1142 -10.97 33.21 -2.87
N LYS A 1143 -11.01 34.53 -2.70
CA LYS A 1143 -9.91 35.29 -2.06
C LYS A 1143 -9.72 34.95 -0.59
N ASP A 1144 -10.84 34.85 0.13
CA ASP A 1144 -10.92 34.63 1.56
C ASP A 1144 -10.90 33.14 1.92
N HIS A 1145 -10.61 32.22 0.98
CA HIS A 1145 -10.67 30.76 1.23
C HIS A 1145 -9.81 30.30 2.43
N LEU A 1146 -8.69 30.98 2.69
CA LEU A 1146 -7.84 30.77 3.86
C LEU A 1146 -8.49 31.22 5.17
N ALA A 1147 -9.38 32.22 5.13
CA ALA A 1147 -10.17 32.69 6.28
C ALA A 1147 -11.51 31.93 6.43
N VAL A 1148 -12.10 31.45 5.33
CA VAL A 1148 -13.30 30.59 5.35
C VAL A 1148 -12.99 29.22 5.96
N ALA A 1149 -11.76 28.72 5.84
CA ALA A 1149 -11.26 27.59 6.63
C ALA A 1149 -11.23 27.86 8.15
N SER A 1150 -11.25 29.13 8.57
CA SER A 1150 -11.29 29.56 9.98
C SER A 1150 -12.70 29.98 10.45
N LEU A 1151 -13.63 30.25 9.53
CA LEU A 1151 -14.99 30.76 9.83
C LEU A 1151 -16.05 29.64 9.90
N LYS A 1152 -15.67 28.46 10.41
CA LYS A 1152 -16.62 27.43 10.88
C LYS A 1152 -16.57 27.24 12.40
N ILE A 1153 -16.42 28.37 13.10
CA ILE A 1153 -16.73 28.54 14.52
C ILE A 1153 -17.56 29.82 14.65
N ASP A 1154 -18.76 29.82 14.05
CA ASP A 1154 -19.89 30.72 14.36
C ASP A 1154 -21.08 30.44 13.39
N GLU A 1155 -21.81 29.35 13.65
CA GLU A 1155 -23.24 29.24 13.32
C GLU A 1155 -23.93 28.72 14.58
N GLY A 1156 -24.21 29.65 15.51
CA GLY A 1156 -24.66 29.27 16.86
C GLY A 1156 -25.11 30.40 17.80
N ASP A 1157 -25.07 31.68 17.41
CA ASP A 1157 -25.71 32.76 18.19
C ASP A 1157 -26.15 33.97 17.34
N GLU A 1158 -27.37 33.92 16.80
CA GLU A 1158 -28.22 35.11 16.67
C GLU A 1158 -29.59 34.75 17.25
N GLY A 1159 -29.84 35.17 18.49
CA GLY A 1159 -31.13 34.96 19.15
C GLY A 1159 -32.19 35.99 18.75
N ASN A 1160 -33.46 35.53 18.81
CA ASN A 1160 -34.73 36.26 18.61
C ASN A 1160 -35.24 36.39 17.16
#